data_AF-A0A0Q6AEA4-F1
#
_entry.id   AF-A0A0Q6AEA4-F1
#
_cell.length_a   1.000
_cell.length_b   1.000
_cell.length_c   1.000
_cell.angle_alpha   90.00
_cell.angle_beta   90.00
_cell.angle_gamma   90.00
#
_symmetry.space_group_name_H-M   'P 1'
#
loop_
_entity.id
_entity.type
_entity.pdbx_description
1 polymer ?
#
loop_
_entity_poly.entity_id
_entity_poly.type
_entity_poly.pdbx_seq_one_letter_code
_entity_poly.pdbx_strand_id
1 'polypeptide(L)'
;MVHAMCRASALAFVAGAMLLCGGSRALAQSTVWDSTLSNTNWYVPTAQLLAYAAPRTGFSNPIPIGDQTLWSLASATNGSFTGTSVAQLKIGPALLTDTSTIQGFVNTAGQITMLFTPTSGGTVTVGLGHMRTVGGVTSMEMQMITGDSVLVTHWAYMLPYDPATFTPPASQPVPANSVPQWEWTAGTPWRISSNSLFGTSAPGRFVITDYKNGYFWGAGIAPTGSSAANFTLLGSVTPEGSVLFNTLSRGTLASLYGAASGNASGAQMLVSTYDLSGNPTGGVAYLSLVRPYAETLQAQNSRVGLGAADMLYRLSATPLGWTGSMATGFTALDNLGGSGLVNSINQTLPVLTGAASQATYATQRAFQQAMTGRLDEVFGLNGAATRERNFWMKPLGGTLRQGSVDGVPGYHASGGGIAVGADAMISTRARLGGVFAYSHQSIAGSEDAVPNRLAVDSYQAGLYGAYALGQGVQVDGQLDGALNDNGESRSLTFINGKAGAGYRSYGGHAGVGVRKLMPIKPDLTVAPSLRLDYGQLRSPAYQEGGAGGFSLNVDSQIYRELTLTAGLKSAYRIAKQVYLTGDVGIGYNTLNQGLQIKSAFAGGGEAFVTNGLALSPWIYSTALGLAAADGKGLDLGIRYGVAATSSGLLQQSGLAVLKIKL
;
A
#
# COMPACT_ATOMS: atom_id res chain seq x y z
N MET A 1 -0.44 -19.28 17.45
CA MET A 1 -1.53 -19.01 18.41
C MET A 1 -1.11 -19.02 19.88
N VAL A 2 -0.05 -19.72 20.30
CA VAL A 2 0.35 -19.82 21.73
C VAL A 2 1.12 -18.58 22.26
N HIS A 3 1.75 -17.76 21.41
CA HIS A 3 2.46 -16.55 21.85
C HIS A 3 1.59 -15.29 22.03
N ALA A 4 0.34 -15.29 21.53
CA ALA A 4 -0.58 -14.16 21.70
C ALA A 4 -1.26 -14.16 23.08
N MET A 5 -1.46 -15.34 23.68
CA MET A 5 -2.14 -15.48 24.97
C MET A 5 -1.29 -14.97 26.15
N CYS A 6 0.05 -15.03 26.07
CA CYS A 6 0.94 -14.60 27.14
C CYS A 6 1.07 -13.07 27.28
N ARG A 7 0.78 -12.30 26.21
CA ARG A 7 0.86 -10.82 26.22
C ARG A 7 -0.45 -10.14 26.59
N ALA A 8 -1.59 -10.79 26.30
CA ALA A 8 -2.90 -10.36 26.82
C ALA A 8 -2.95 -10.45 28.35
N SER A 9 -2.19 -11.35 28.97
CA SER A 9 -2.14 -11.54 30.43
C SER A 9 -1.57 -10.34 31.19
N ALA A 10 -0.63 -9.58 30.61
CA ALA A 10 -0.03 -8.41 31.28
C ALA A 10 -0.99 -7.21 31.30
N LEU A 11 -1.71 -6.96 30.20
CA LEU A 11 -2.77 -5.94 30.14
C LEU A 11 -4.01 -6.36 30.93
N ALA A 12 -4.33 -7.65 30.99
CA ALA A 12 -5.42 -8.18 31.83
C ALA A 12 -5.09 -8.09 33.33
N PHE A 13 -3.82 -8.10 33.73
CA PHE A 13 -3.44 -7.88 35.14
C PHE A 13 -3.58 -6.41 35.56
N VAL A 14 -3.30 -5.46 34.66
CA VAL A 14 -3.52 -4.03 34.90
C VAL A 14 -5.02 -3.67 34.81
N ALA A 15 -5.74 -4.24 33.84
CA ALA A 15 -7.19 -4.03 33.68
C ALA A 15 -8.04 -4.77 34.74
N GLY A 16 -7.59 -5.94 35.20
CA GLY A 16 -8.24 -6.73 36.26
C GLY A 16 -8.20 -6.03 37.62
N ALA A 17 -7.20 -5.17 37.85
CA ALA A 17 -7.16 -4.28 39.01
C ALA A 17 -8.09 -3.06 38.88
N MET A 18 -8.47 -2.67 37.65
CA MET A 18 -9.36 -1.51 37.41
C MET A 18 -10.86 -1.85 37.40
N LEU A 19 -11.25 -3.11 37.16
CA LEU A 19 -12.66 -3.50 36.93
C LEU A 19 -13.38 -4.17 38.12
N LEU A 20 -12.73 -4.29 39.28
CA LEU A 20 -13.35 -4.83 40.50
C LEU A 20 -13.34 -3.79 41.63
N CYS A 21 -14.23 -2.80 41.54
CA CYS A 21 -15.07 -2.38 42.67
C CYS A 21 -16.04 -1.24 42.33
N GLY A 22 -17.27 -1.62 41.98
CA GLY A 22 -18.45 -0.78 42.23
C GLY A 22 -18.88 -0.96 43.68
N GLY A 23 -18.35 -0.11 44.56
CA GLY A 23 -18.70 -0.05 45.98
C GLY A 23 -17.79 0.97 46.64
N SER A 24 -18.36 1.89 47.42
CA SER A 24 -17.68 2.98 48.12
C SER A 24 -16.47 2.44 48.90
N ARG A 25 -15.28 2.46 48.30
CA ARG A 25 -14.05 2.02 48.97
C ARG A 25 -13.57 3.17 49.83
N ALA A 26 -13.47 2.92 51.14
CA ALA A 26 -12.66 3.73 52.02
C ALA A 26 -11.25 3.85 51.41
N LEU A 27 -10.71 5.07 51.35
CA LEU A 27 -9.34 5.31 50.93
C LEU A 27 -8.43 4.42 51.79
N ALA A 28 -7.69 3.50 51.15
CA ALA A 28 -6.75 2.65 51.87
C ALA A 28 -5.65 3.54 52.47
N GLN A 29 -5.80 3.83 53.76
CA GLN A 29 -4.88 4.65 54.54
C GLN A 29 -3.46 4.04 54.47
N SER A 30 -2.47 4.86 54.12
CA SER A 30 -1.09 4.40 53.94
C SER A 30 -0.12 5.25 54.75
N THR A 31 0.63 4.65 55.66
CA THR A 31 1.71 5.35 56.37
C THR A 31 3.06 5.26 55.65
N VAL A 32 3.13 4.48 54.56
CA VAL A 32 4.39 4.15 53.84
C VAL A 32 5.09 5.41 53.31
N TRP A 33 4.30 6.39 52.86
CA TRP A 33 4.81 7.61 52.24
C TRP A 33 4.84 8.82 53.18
N ASP A 34 4.24 8.71 54.38
CA ASP A 34 4.04 9.86 55.27
C ASP A 34 5.36 10.53 55.65
N SER A 35 6.39 9.75 55.96
CA SER A 35 7.73 10.27 56.30
C SER A 35 8.45 10.91 55.11
N THR A 36 8.18 10.44 53.89
CA THR A 36 8.77 10.97 52.66
C THR A 36 8.14 12.31 52.27
N LEU A 37 6.88 12.53 52.64
CA LEU A 37 6.10 13.69 52.23
C LEU A 37 6.03 14.80 53.28
N SER A 38 6.06 14.44 54.57
CA SER A 38 5.81 15.39 55.66
C SER A 38 6.86 16.50 55.72
N ASN A 39 6.42 17.76 55.65
CA ASN A 39 7.27 18.93 55.82
C ASN A 39 8.41 19.01 54.80
N THR A 40 8.10 18.70 53.53
CA THR A 40 9.07 18.63 52.44
C THR A 40 8.80 19.67 51.37
N ASN A 41 9.83 20.03 50.60
CA ASN A 41 9.72 20.91 49.45
C ASN A 41 10.10 20.16 48.18
N TRP A 42 9.41 20.46 47.07
CA TRP A 42 9.59 19.77 45.80
C TRP A 42 9.72 20.77 44.66
N TYR A 43 10.54 20.45 43.65
CA TYR A 43 10.76 21.29 42.48
C TYR A 43 10.80 20.49 41.19
N VAL A 44 10.59 21.18 40.06
CA VAL A 44 10.73 20.63 38.72
C VAL A 44 12.21 20.65 38.31
N PRO A 45 12.85 19.49 38.06
CA PRO A 45 14.22 19.43 37.58
C PRO A 45 14.37 20.00 36.17
N THR A 46 15.58 20.48 35.85
CA THR A 46 15.88 21.21 34.59
C THR A 46 15.40 20.49 33.33
N ALA A 47 15.51 19.16 33.28
CA ALA A 47 15.16 18.36 32.10
C ALA A 47 13.64 18.20 31.89
N GLN A 48 12.82 18.64 32.84
CA GLN A 48 11.35 18.60 32.83
C GLN A 48 10.73 20.00 32.95
N LEU A 49 11.52 21.07 32.84
CA LEU A 49 10.99 22.45 32.81
C LEU A 49 10.18 22.77 31.55
N LEU A 50 10.26 21.94 30.50
CA LEU A 50 9.42 22.11 29.32
C LEU A 50 7.98 21.72 29.64
N ALA A 51 7.05 22.63 29.41
CA ALA A 51 5.62 22.37 29.32
C ALA A 51 5.07 22.89 27.98
N TYR A 52 3.79 22.64 27.71
CA TYR A 52 3.15 23.10 26.49
C TYR A 52 1.85 23.85 26.78
N ALA A 53 1.76 25.07 26.25
CA ALA A 53 0.55 25.90 26.27
C ALA A 53 -0.21 25.81 24.94
N ALA A 54 -1.53 25.75 24.98
CA ALA A 54 -2.37 25.79 23.79
C ALA A 54 -3.69 26.51 24.05
N PRO A 55 -4.26 27.20 23.05
CA PRO A 55 -5.58 27.82 23.20
C PRO A 55 -6.69 26.74 23.22
N ARG A 56 -7.83 27.05 23.84
CA ARG A 56 -9.02 26.17 23.78
C ARG A 56 -9.61 25.98 22.38
N THR A 57 -9.16 26.76 21.40
CA THR A 57 -9.56 26.59 20.00
C THR A 57 -8.89 25.39 19.33
N GLY A 58 -7.79 24.84 19.87
CA GLY A 58 -7.20 23.61 19.39
C GLY A 58 -5.74 23.39 19.81
N PHE A 59 -5.33 22.12 19.78
CA PHE A 59 -4.00 21.62 20.15
C PHE A 59 -3.04 21.46 18.97
N SER A 60 -3.38 21.92 17.76
CA SER A 60 -2.58 21.64 16.55
C SER A 60 -1.19 22.26 16.57
N ASN A 61 -0.97 23.35 17.32
CA ASN A 61 0.31 24.05 17.40
C ASN A 61 0.56 24.50 18.86
N PRO A 62 0.86 23.57 19.77
CA PRO A 62 1.11 23.94 21.16
C PRO A 62 2.45 24.68 21.25
N ILE A 63 2.48 25.71 22.10
CA ILE A 63 3.65 26.59 22.29
C ILE A 63 4.50 26.00 23.43
N PRO A 64 5.80 25.76 23.22
CA PRO A 64 6.67 25.33 24.30
C PRO A 64 6.85 26.48 25.30
N ILE A 65 6.69 26.17 26.59
CA ILE A 65 6.83 27.12 27.69
C ILE A 65 7.75 26.56 28.77
N GLY A 66 8.29 27.43 29.60
CA GLY A 66 8.93 27.02 30.85
C GLY A 66 7.88 26.87 31.94
N ASP A 67 7.97 25.80 32.73
CA ASP A 67 7.19 25.60 33.94
C ASP A 67 8.14 25.16 35.07
N GLN A 68 8.41 26.10 35.99
CA GLN A 68 8.99 25.76 37.29
C GLN A 68 7.87 25.87 38.32
N THR A 69 7.49 24.74 38.88
CA THR A 69 6.49 24.68 39.94
C THR A 69 7.13 24.16 41.22
N LEU A 70 7.04 24.96 42.28
CA LEU A 70 7.56 24.64 43.60
C LEU A 70 6.42 24.22 44.52
N TRP A 71 6.56 23.12 45.24
CA TRP A 71 5.60 22.67 46.25
C TRP A 71 6.22 22.72 47.64
N SER A 72 5.43 23.18 48.61
CA SER A 72 5.74 23.09 50.04
C SER A 72 4.63 22.28 50.70
N LEU A 73 4.94 21.07 51.14
CA LEU A 73 3.98 20.12 51.72
C LEU A 73 4.05 20.15 53.25
N ALA A 74 2.88 20.18 53.89
CA ALA A 74 2.72 20.05 55.33
C ALA A 74 2.87 18.59 55.76
N SER A 75 2.56 18.29 57.03
CA SER A 75 2.55 16.91 57.54
C SER A 75 1.59 16.05 56.72
N ALA A 76 2.06 14.87 56.32
CA ALA A 76 1.24 13.81 55.77
C ALA A 76 0.75 12.90 56.91
N THR A 77 -0.46 12.37 56.77
CA THR A 77 -1.03 11.40 57.70
C THR A 77 -1.90 10.43 56.94
N ASN A 78 -1.56 9.15 57.00
CA ASN A 78 -2.26 8.08 56.30
C ASN A 78 -2.33 8.31 54.78
N GLY A 79 -1.31 8.92 54.20
CA GLY A 79 -1.18 9.22 52.78
C GLY A 79 -1.86 10.53 52.36
N SER A 80 -2.64 11.16 53.24
CA SER A 80 -3.27 12.47 53.02
C SER A 80 -2.33 13.59 53.45
N PHE A 81 -2.20 14.63 52.63
CA PHE A 81 -1.37 15.80 52.93
C PHE A 81 -1.97 17.08 52.33
N THR A 82 -1.52 18.22 52.85
CA THR A 82 -1.87 19.54 52.31
C THR A 82 -0.60 20.33 52.02
N GLY A 83 -0.71 21.43 51.30
CA GLY A 83 0.44 22.27 51.01
C GLY A 83 0.10 23.51 50.20
N THR A 84 1.14 24.13 49.67
CA THR A 84 1.03 25.24 48.72
C THR A 84 1.91 24.97 47.51
N SER A 85 1.51 25.51 46.37
CA SER A 85 2.28 25.49 45.13
C SER A 85 2.46 26.91 44.60
N VAL A 86 3.64 27.19 44.05
CA VAL A 86 3.94 28.39 43.28
C VAL A 86 4.43 27.97 41.91
N ALA A 87 3.62 28.20 40.88
CA ALA A 87 3.93 27.89 39.50
C ALA A 87 4.43 29.14 38.78
N GLN A 88 5.58 29.05 38.11
CA GLN A 88 6.16 30.09 37.29
C GLN A 88 6.17 29.68 35.83
N LEU A 89 5.24 30.25 35.05
CA LEU A 89 5.04 29.93 33.64
C LEU A 89 5.71 30.98 32.76
N LYS A 90 6.71 30.57 31.96
CA LYS A 90 7.49 31.47 31.11
C LYS A 90 7.21 31.24 29.64
N ILE A 91 6.74 32.28 28.95
CA ILE A 91 6.52 32.30 27.50
C ILE A 91 7.26 33.49 26.90
N GLY A 92 8.36 33.23 26.20
CA GLY A 92 9.25 34.30 25.74
C GLY A 92 9.72 35.18 26.90
N PRO A 93 9.55 36.51 26.85
CA PRO A 93 9.90 37.41 27.95
C PRO A 93 8.84 37.46 29.07
N ALA A 94 7.62 36.97 28.83
CA ALA A 94 6.54 37.02 29.82
C ALA A 94 6.70 35.91 30.86
N LEU A 95 6.49 36.28 32.13
CA LEU A 95 6.49 35.36 33.27
C LEU A 95 5.19 35.56 34.05
N LEU A 96 4.37 34.52 34.12
CA LEU A 96 3.20 34.45 34.98
C LEU A 96 3.55 33.67 36.24
N THR A 97 3.08 34.13 37.39
CA THR A 97 3.24 33.43 38.67
C THR A 97 1.87 33.19 39.29
N ASP A 98 1.53 31.92 39.49
CA ASP A 98 0.26 31.50 40.07
C ASP A 98 0.52 30.74 41.37
N THR A 99 -0.34 30.96 42.36
CA THR A 99 -0.26 30.27 43.66
C THR A 99 -1.53 29.49 43.93
N SER A 100 -1.40 28.22 44.30
CA SER A 100 -2.53 27.34 44.63
C SER A 100 -2.32 26.64 45.96
N THR A 101 -3.41 26.33 46.67
CA THR A 101 -3.38 25.36 47.76
C THR A 101 -3.38 23.94 47.20
N ILE A 102 -2.72 23.02 47.91
CA ILE A 102 -2.63 21.60 47.57
C ILE A 102 -3.47 20.81 48.56
N GLN A 103 -4.31 19.91 48.04
CA GLN A 103 -4.84 18.77 48.77
C GLN A 103 -4.40 17.50 48.05
N GLY A 104 -3.60 16.67 48.70
CA GLY A 104 -3.02 15.49 48.08
C GLY A 104 -3.33 14.20 48.82
N PHE A 105 -3.32 13.11 48.08
CA PHE A 105 -3.45 11.75 48.61
C PHE A 105 -2.54 10.81 47.85
N VAL A 106 -1.77 9.99 48.57
CA VAL A 106 -0.98 8.89 48.02
C VAL A 106 -1.41 7.57 48.65
N ASN A 107 -1.68 6.56 47.82
CA ASN A 107 -2.03 5.24 48.32
C ASN A 107 -0.79 4.36 48.55
N THR A 108 -0.98 3.18 49.15
CA THR A 108 0.11 2.25 49.44
C THR A 108 0.88 1.78 48.21
N ALA A 109 0.23 1.72 47.03
CA ALA A 109 0.89 1.38 45.77
C ALA A 109 1.69 2.55 45.17
N GLY A 110 1.69 3.72 45.81
CA GLY A 110 2.37 4.91 45.36
C GLY A 110 1.60 5.69 44.28
N GLN A 111 0.34 5.36 44.00
CA GLN A 111 -0.49 6.23 43.15
C GLN A 111 -0.79 7.50 43.93
N ILE A 112 -0.53 8.64 43.31
CA ILE A 112 -0.65 9.95 43.92
C ILE A 112 -1.60 10.84 43.10
N THR A 113 -2.51 11.50 43.81
CA THR A 113 -3.39 12.53 43.26
C THR A 113 -3.18 13.82 44.04
N MET A 114 -3.13 14.95 43.36
CA MET A 114 -3.11 16.28 43.98
C MET A 114 -4.14 17.19 43.34
N LEU A 115 -4.91 17.88 44.18
CA LEU A 115 -5.80 18.97 43.79
C LEU A 115 -5.11 20.30 44.04
N PHE A 116 -4.97 21.08 42.98
CA PHE A 116 -4.44 22.44 43.03
C PHE A 116 -5.59 23.43 42.90
N THR A 117 -5.89 24.14 43.98
CA THR A 117 -6.95 25.16 44.01
C THR A 117 -6.32 26.56 43.95
N PRO A 118 -6.49 27.31 42.85
CA PRO A 118 -5.92 28.64 42.72
C PRO A 118 -6.40 29.58 43.82
N THR A 119 -5.46 30.27 44.47
CA THR A 119 -5.76 31.22 45.55
C THR A 119 -6.43 32.51 45.03
N SER A 120 -6.22 32.84 43.76
CA SER A 120 -6.85 33.95 43.04
C SER A 120 -8.24 33.62 42.50
N GLY A 121 -8.75 32.40 42.74
CA GLY A 121 -9.94 31.86 42.07
C GLY A 121 -9.62 31.28 40.69
N GLY A 122 -10.46 30.34 40.23
CA GLY A 122 -10.30 29.63 38.97
C GLY A 122 -10.68 28.14 39.07
N THR A 123 -10.44 27.40 37.98
CA THR A 123 -10.71 25.96 37.94
C THR A 123 -9.66 25.16 38.71
N VAL A 124 -10.12 24.22 39.55
CA VAL A 124 -9.26 23.27 40.26
C VAL A 124 -8.53 22.38 39.26
N THR A 125 -7.21 22.25 39.41
CA THR A 125 -6.42 21.33 38.59
C THR A 125 -6.19 20.02 39.32
N VAL A 126 -6.34 18.90 38.61
CA VAL A 126 -6.02 17.56 39.11
C VAL A 126 -4.65 17.15 38.54
N GLY A 127 -3.67 16.94 39.42
CA GLY A 127 -2.42 16.27 39.11
C GLY A 127 -2.51 14.79 39.45
N LEU A 128 -2.11 13.94 38.52
CA LEU A 128 -2.15 12.49 38.63
C LEU A 128 -0.75 11.93 38.45
N GLY A 129 -0.42 10.87 39.17
CA GLY A 129 0.93 10.37 39.13
C GLY A 129 1.24 9.14 39.95
N HIS A 130 2.53 8.87 40.06
CA HIS A 130 3.10 7.80 40.86
C HIS A 130 4.34 8.26 41.63
N MET A 131 4.53 7.74 42.84
CA MET A 131 5.81 7.78 43.54
C MET A 131 6.80 6.86 42.79
N ARG A 132 7.94 7.41 42.37
CA ARG A 132 8.98 6.71 41.60
C ARG A 132 10.35 6.95 42.19
N THR A 133 11.24 5.96 42.14
CA THR A 133 12.65 6.16 42.47
C THR A 133 13.44 6.40 41.19
N VAL A 134 13.95 7.61 41.01
CA VAL A 134 14.76 8.01 39.84
C VAL A 134 16.14 8.41 40.32
N GLY A 135 17.19 7.75 39.82
CA GLY A 135 18.56 8.02 40.24
C GLY A 135 18.82 7.80 41.74
N GLY A 136 18.08 6.90 42.39
CA GLY A 136 18.17 6.63 43.83
C GLY A 136 17.39 7.61 44.72
N VAL A 137 16.72 8.61 44.13
CA VAL A 137 15.91 9.60 44.85
C VAL A 137 14.43 9.30 44.62
N THR A 138 13.64 9.27 45.70
CA THR A 138 12.18 9.19 45.59
C THR A 138 11.63 10.50 45.06
N SER A 139 10.90 10.41 43.95
CA SER A 139 10.33 11.47 43.15
C SER A 139 8.84 11.28 42.98
N MET A 140 8.10 12.34 42.68
CA MET A 140 6.70 12.24 42.25
C MET A 140 6.65 12.41 40.74
N GLU A 141 6.43 11.33 40.00
CA GLU A 141 6.08 11.38 38.58
C GLU A 141 4.66 11.91 38.47
N MET A 142 4.47 13.14 38.01
CA MET A 142 3.18 13.82 38.00
C MET A 142 2.85 14.34 36.59
N GLN A 143 1.59 14.28 36.21
CA GLN A 143 1.04 14.78 34.95
C GLN A 143 -0.22 15.60 35.23
N MET A 144 -0.39 16.72 34.52
CA MET A 144 -1.57 17.57 34.66
C MET A 144 -1.85 18.40 33.40
N ILE A 145 -3.09 18.85 33.28
CA ILE A 145 -3.49 19.93 32.36
C ILE A 145 -4.26 20.99 33.16
N THR A 146 -3.89 22.26 33.01
CA THR A 146 -4.47 23.38 33.76
C THR A 146 -4.96 24.50 32.84
N GLY A 147 -5.87 25.35 33.33
CA GLY A 147 -6.30 26.60 32.70
C GLY A 147 -7.68 26.58 32.04
N ASP A 148 -8.22 27.79 31.83
CA ASP A 148 -9.58 28.00 31.28
C ASP A 148 -9.60 28.62 29.88
N SER A 149 -8.62 29.44 29.51
CA SER A 149 -8.54 30.04 28.16
C SER A 149 -7.32 29.52 27.40
N VAL A 150 -6.18 29.50 28.11
CA VAL A 150 -4.94 28.83 27.71
C VAL A 150 -4.81 27.58 28.56
N LEU A 151 -4.67 26.44 27.90
CA LEU A 151 -4.46 25.15 28.52
C LEU A 151 -2.97 24.85 28.58
N VAL A 152 -2.44 24.53 29.76
CA VAL A 152 -1.04 24.15 29.96
C VAL A 152 -0.98 22.68 30.35
N THR A 153 -0.30 21.87 29.55
CA THR A 153 0.00 20.46 29.84
C THR A 153 1.42 20.33 30.33
N HIS A 154 1.62 19.71 31.49
CA HIS A 154 2.94 19.51 32.08
C HIS A 154 3.07 18.10 32.67
N TRP A 155 4.32 17.61 32.70
CA TRP A 155 4.69 16.39 33.38
C TRP A 155 6.10 16.53 33.94
N ALA A 156 6.37 15.96 35.10
CA ALA A 156 7.70 16.00 35.69
C ALA A 156 7.90 14.87 36.71
N TYR A 157 9.16 14.52 36.95
CA TYR A 157 9.56 13.91 38.22
C TYR A 157 9.89 15.03 39.19
N MET A 158 8.97 15.36 40.08
CA MET A 158 9.24 16.33 41.13
C MET A 158 10.27 15.75 42.08
N LEU A 159 11.34 16.49 42.32
CA LEU A 159 12.43 16.09 43.22
C LEU A 159 12.34 16.85 44.53
N PRO A 160 12.66 16.21 45.68
CA PRO A 160 12.70 16.89 46.95
C PRO A 160 13.92 17.82 47.00
N TYR A 161 13.79 18.96 47.70
CA TYR A 161 14.91 19.87 47.96
C TYR A 161 14.78 20.54 49.33
N ASP A 162 15.90 21.07 49.80
CA ASP A 162 15.95 21.93 50.98
C ASP A 162 16.13 23.40 50.54
N PRO A 163 15.13 24.27 50.76
CA PRO A 163 15.20 25.69 50.40
C PRO A 163 16.34 26.45 51.08
N ALA A 164 16.89 25.94 52.19
CA ALA A 164 18.03 26.58 52.86
C ALA A 164 19.36 26.35 52.13
N THR A 165 19.46 25.30 51.32
CA THR A 165 20.73 24.86 50.70
C THR A 165 20.68 24.77 49.18
N PHE A 166 19.49 24.77 48.58
CA PHE A 166 19.32 24.65 47.14
C PHE A 166 18.32 25.67 46.59
N THR A 167 18.70 26.35 45.51
CA THR A 167 17.81 27.21 44.73
C THR A 167 17.41 26.47 43.46
N PRO A 168 16.11 26.15 43.27
CA PRO A 168 15.61 25.54 42.05
C PRO A 168 15.93 26.36 40.79
N PRO A 169 16.12 25.71 39.63
CA PRO A 169 16.38 26.42 38.38
C PRO A 169 15.20 27.30 38.01
N ALA A 170 15.48 28.48 37.46
CA ALA A 170 14.45 29.39 36.96
C ALA A 170 13.61 28.71 35.86
N SER A 171 12.35 29.13 35.73
CA SER A 171 11.46 28.66 34.65
C SER A 171 12.02 29.00 33.27
N GLN A 172 12.09 27.99 32.40
CA GLN A 172 12.54 28.12 31.00
C GLN A 172 12.14 26.88 30.18
N PRO A 173 11.75 27.04 28.90
CA PRO A 173 11.47 25.89 28.04
C PRO A 173 12.78 25.18 27.69
N VAL A 174 13.13 24.13 28.44
CA VAL A 174 14.33 23.31 28.16
C VAL A 174 13.92 22.12 27.29
N PRO A 175 14.20 22.12 25.98
CA PRO A 175 13.94 20.96 25.14
C PRO A 175 14.97 19.86 25.44
N ALA A 176 14.73 19.09 26.50
CA ALA A 176 15.48 17.88 26.80
C ALA A 176 14.89 16.67 26.03
N ASN A 177 15.67 15.60 25.90
CA ASN A 177 15.17 14.30 25.45
C ASN A 177 15.17 13.30 26.61
N SER A 178 14.38 13.59 27.64
CA SER A 178 14.31 12.77 28.86
C SER A 178 13.44 11.53 28.68
N VAL A 179 12.74 11.40 27.55
CA VAL A 179 11.81 10.31 27.24
C VAL A 179 12.00 9.82 25.80
N PRO A 180 13.17 9.26 25.43
CA PRO A 180 13.45 8.81 24.07
C PRO A 180 12.62 7.59 23.63
N GLN A 181 12.14 6.77 24.57
CA GLN A 181 11.47 5.48 24.28
C GLN A 181 10.13 5.61 23.53
N TRP A 182 9.53 6.80 23.51
CA TRP A 182 8.26 7.08 22.81
C TRP A 182 8.44 8.02 21.62
N GLU A 183 9.67 8.40 21.25
CA GLU A 183 9.93 9.30 20.11
C GLU A 183 9.38 8.77 18.78
N TRP A 184 9.38 7.45 18.61
CA TRP A 184 8.83 6.78 17.43
C TRP A 184 7.33 7.03 17.22
N THR A 185 6.60 7.54 18.23
CA THR A 185 5.16 7.83 18.11
C THR A 185 4.88 9.00 17.16
N ALA A 186 5.83 9.91 16.94
CA ALA A 186 5.68 10.97 15.94
C ALA A 186 5.51 10.40 14.53
N GLY A 187 4.57 10.96 13.77
CA GLY A 187 4.24 10.52 12.42
C GLY A 187 3.47 9.19 12.36
N THR A 188 2.91 8.71 13.48
CA THR A 188 2.17 7.45 13.49
C THR A 188 0.66 7.62 13.55
N PRO A 189 -0.10 6.87 12.72
CA PRO A 189 -1.55 6.77 12.81
C PRO A 189 -2.03 5.77 13.87
N TRP A 190 -3.13 6.10 14.51
CA TRP A 190 -3.74 5.35 15.60
C TRP A 190 -5.25 5.25 15.43
N ARG A 191 -5.81 4.12 15.90
CA ARG A 191 -7.26 3.96 16.08
C ARG A 191 -7.62 4.36 17.51
N ILE A 192 -8.79 4.95 17.69
CA ILE A 192 -9.35 5.26 19.00
C ILE A 192 -10.82 4.83 19.07
N SER A 193 -11.18 4.00 20.04
CA SER A 193 -12.58 3.63 20.30
C SER A 193 -12.98 4.12 21.70
N SER A 194 -14.06 4.89 21.77
CA SER A 194 -14.59 5.40 23.04
C SER A 194 -16.04 5.82 22.88
N ASN A 195 -16.94 5.09 23.57
CA ASN A 195 -18.35 5.44 23.58
C ASN A 195 -18.61 6.77 24.31
N SER A 196 -17.80 7.09 25.33
CA SER A 196 -17.94 8.36 26.05
C SER A 196 -17.52 9.56 25.22
N LEU A 197 -16.47 9.44 24.40
CA LEU A 197 -16.03 10.54 23.54
C LEU A 197 -16.87 10.69 22.28
N PHE A 198 -17.36 9.59 21.70
CA PHE A 198 -17.94 9.60 20.36
C PHE A 198 -19.41 9.18 20.30
N GLY A 199 -20.00 8.69 21.38
CA GLY A 199 -21.36 8.14 21.38
C GLY A 199 -21.51 6.83 20.60
N THR A 200 -20.40 6.21 20.21
CA THR A 200 -20.35 4.93 19.47
C THR A 200 -19.09 4.16 19.84
N SER A 201 -19.12 2.83 19.72
CA SER A 201 -17.95 1.96 19.86
C SER A 201 -17.14 1.81 18.57
N ALA A 202 -17.64 2.33 17.44
CA ALA A 202 -16.90 2.33 16.18
C ALA A 202 -15.55 3.06 16.35
N PRO A 203 -14.46 2.57 15.73
CA PRO A 203 -13.16 3.21 15.86
C PRO A 203 -13.09 4.51 15.06
N GLY A 204 -12.66 5.58 15.71
CA GLY A 204 -12.14 6.79 15.10
C GLY A 204 -10.65 6.65 14.82
N ARG A 205 -10.06 7.73 14.30
CA ARG A 205 -8.66 7.76 13.88
C ARG A 205 -7.98 9.03 14.38
N PHE A 206 -6.72 8.96 14.78
CA PHE A 206 -5.88 10.14 14.97
C PHE A 206 -4.45 9.87 14.52
N VAL A 207 -3.68 10.94 14.36
CA VAL A 207 -2.25 10.88 14.07
C VAL A 207 -1.54 11.71 15.11
N ILE A 208 -0.48 11.14 15.69
CA ILE A 208 0.48 11.91 16.48
C ILE A 208 1.41 12.58 15.48
N THR A 209 1.25 13.88 15.28
CA THR A 209 2.00 14.61 14.26
C THR A 209 3.40 14.95 14.71
N ASP A 210 3.60 15.09 16.01
CA ASP A 210 4.89 15.45 16.59
C ASP A 210 4.99 14.95 18.04
N TYR A 211 6.23 14.82 18.49
CA TYR A 211 6.60 14.34 19.82
C TYR A 211 7.84 15.07 20.31
N LYS A 212 7.82 15.49 21.58
CA LYS A 212 8.99 16.10 22.21
C LYS A 212 8.99 15.90 23.72
N ASN A 213 10.06 15.32 24.27
CA ASN A 213 10.28 15.18 25.71
C ASN A 213 9.08 14.59 26.48
N GLY A 214 8.46 13.52 25.99
CA GLY A 214 7.27 12.93 26.61
C GLY A 214 5.95 13.59 26.19
N TYR A 215 5.96 14.76 25.55
CA TYR A 215 4.74 15.38 25.02
C TYR A 215 4.45 14.91 23.61
N PHE A 216 3.18 14.76 23.29
CA PHE A 216 2.71 14.46 21.94
C PHE A 216 1.45 15.25 21.62
N TRP A 217 1.28 15.62 20.35
CA TRP A 217 0.08 16.30 19.88
C TRP A 217 -0.25 15.89 18.45
N GLY A 218 -1.46 16.24 18.03
CA GLY A 218 -1.94 15.93 16.70
C GLY A 218 -3.41 16.18 16.49
N ALA A 219 -3.97 15.48 15.52
CA ALA A 219 -5.34 15.65 15.07
C ALA A 219 -6.01 14.31 14.78
N GLY A 220 -7.33 14.26 14.92
CA GLY A 220 -8.12 13.08 14.67
C GLY A 220 -9.51 13.37 14.12
N ILE A 221 -10.08 12.33 13.53
CA ILE A 221 -11.44 12.29 13.02
C ILE A 221 -12.25 11.37 13.93
N ALA A 222 -13.44 11.85 14.32
CA ALA A 222 -14.42 11.02 14.99
C ALA A 222 -14.87 9.85 14.10
N PRO A 223 -15.34 8.74 14.69
CA PRO A 223 -15.87 7.60 13.93
C PRO A 223 -17.04 8.01 13.02
N THR A 224 -17.18 7.33 11.87
CA THR A 224 -18.35 7.50 11.00
C THR A 224 -19.64 7.24 11.78
N GLY A 225 -20.62 8.15 11.65
CA GLY A 225 -21.89 8.08 12.39
C GLY A 225 -21.85 8.68 13.79
N SER A 226 -20.70 9.14 14.27
CA SER A 226 -20.61 9.96 15.47
C SER A 226 -21.14 11.38 15.23
N SER A 227 -21.77 11.98 16.23
CA SER A 227 -22.11 13.41 16.26
C SER A 227 -20.93 14.29 16.71
N ALA A 228 -19.86 13.68 17.20
CA ALA A 228 -18.64 14.38 17.61
C ALA A 228 -17.93 14.97 16.38
N ALA A 229 -17.35 16.15 16.56
CA ALA A 229 -16.53 16.76 15.52
C ALA A 229 -15.12 16.16 15.52
N ASN A 230 -14.38 16.42 14.44
CA ASN A 230 -12.93 16.26 14.42
C ASN A 230 -12.32 16.96 15.64
N PHE A 231 -11.25 16.37 16.16
CA PHE A 231 -10.63 16.79 17.40
C PHE A 231 -9.13 17.00 17.21
N THR A 232 -8.56 17.80 18.09
CA THR A 232 -7.12 17.90 18.25
C THR A 232 -6.75 17.27 19.59
N LEU A 233 -5.51 16.82 19.73
CA LEU A 233 -5.03 16.18 20.95
C LEU A 233 -3.71 16.78 21.42
N LEU A 234 -3.53 16.84 22.73
CA LEU A 234 -2.29 17.16 23.41
C LEU A 234 -2.19 16.27 24.64
N GLY A 235 -1.09 15.56 24.77
CA GLY A 235 -0.88 14.65 25.88
C GLY A 235 0.57 14.60 26.32
N SER A 236 0.79 13.83 27.36
CA SER A 236 2.11 13.41 27.79
C SER A 236 2.15 11.92 28.07
N VAL A 237 3.30 11.32 27.83
CA VAL A 237 3.63 9.94 28.16
C VAL A 237 4.95 9.94 28.93
N THR A 238 4.95 9.31 30.11
CA THR A 238 6.13 9.22 30.96
C THR A 238 7.03 8.06 30.51
N PRO A 239 8.29 8.01 30.97
CA PRO A 239 9.17 6.89 30.70
C PRO A 239 8.59 5.51 31.02
N GLU A 240 7.82 5.41 32.10
CA GLU A 240 7.14 4.22 32.60
C GLU A 240 5.86 3.88 31.82
N GLY A 241 5.43 4.78 30.94
CA GLY A 241 4.23 4.61 30.11
C GLY A 241 2.95 5.15 30.73
N SER A 242 3.00 5.96 31.79
CA SER A 242 1.80 6.70 32.26
C SER A 242 1.40 7.72 31.19
N VAL A 243 0.12 7.81 30.87
CA VAL A 243 -0.39 8.69 29.80
C VAL A 243 -1.45 9.62 30.33
N LEU A 244 -1.25 10.92 30.08
CA LEU A 244 -2.31 11.92 30.10
C LEU A 244 -2.68 12.24 28.64
N PHE A 245 -3.92 11.93 28.25
CA PHE A 245 -4.41 12.10 26.89
C PHE A 245 -5.57 13.10 26.88
N ASN A 246 -5.34 14.30 26.35
CA ASN A 246 -6.37 15.31 26.27
C ASN A 246 -6.84 15.49 24.82
N THR A 247 -8.16 15.64 24.65
CA THR A 247 -8.77 15.96 23.36
C THR A 247 -9.56 17.26 23.45
N LEU A 248 -9.52 18.05 22.38
CA LEU A 248 -10.39 19.21 22.17
C LEU A 248 -11.25 18.98 20.95
N SER A 249 -12.57 18.94 21.14
CA SER A 249 -13.57 18.88 20.07
C SER A 249 -14.56 20.04 20.24
N ARG A 250 -14.61 20.97 19.26
CA ARG A 250 -15.39 22.23 19.33
C ARG A 250 -15.18 23.03 20.64
N GLY A 251 -13.96 23.04 21.16
CA GLY A 251 -13.61 23.74 22.41
C GLY A 251 -13.92 22.97 23.70
N THR A 252 -14.59 21.83 23.60
CA THR A 252 -14.84 20.94 24.74
C THR A 252 -13.59 20.10 25.00
N LEU A 253 -13.02 20.26 26.19
CA LEU A 253 -11.88 19.47 26.68
C LEU A 253 -12.38 18.16 27.29
N ALA A 254 -11.78 17.05 26.88
CA ALA A 254 -11.86 15.78 27.59
C ALA A 254 -10.45 15.33 27.97
N SER A 255 -10.24 15.10 29.27
CA SER A 255 -8.99 14.64 29.84
C SER A 255 -9.12 13.19 30.28
N LEU A 256 -8.19 12.36 29.82
CA LEU A 256 -8.13 10.94 30.13
C LEU A 256 -6.74 10.59 30.66
N TYR A 257 -6.69 9.68 31.62
CA TYR A 257 -5.45 9.23 32.23
C TYR A 257 -5.39 7.70 32.23
N GLY A 258 -4.19 7.14 32.09
CA GLY A 258 -3.99 5.70 32.07
C GLY A 258 -2.58 5.32 31.68
N ALA A 259 -2.44 4.31 30.83
CA ALA A 259 -1.13 3.76 30.47
C ALA A 259 -1.00 3.39 28.99
N ALA A 260 0.23 3.47 28.49
CA ALA A 260 0.67 2.98 27.19
C ALA A 260 1.65 1.82 27.35
N SER A 261 1.65 0.92 26.37
CA SER A 261 2.64 -0.16 26.26
C SER A 261 2.88 -0.54 24.81
N GLY A 262 3.99 -1.22 24.53
CA GLY A 262 4.34 -1.73 23.21
C GLY A 262 5.43 -0.93 22.51
N ASN A 263 5.44 -0.96 21.17
CA ASN A 263 6.49 -0.37 20.33
C ASN A 263 5.91 0.06 18.97
N ALA A 264 6.79 0.52 18.08
CA ALA A 264 6.46 1.01 16.74
C ALA A 264 5.74 0.01 15.79
N SER A 265 5.57 -1.25 16.20
CA SER A 265 4.84 -2.26 15.41
C SER A 265 3.53 -2.72 16.06
N GLY A 266 3.22 -2.29 17.29
CA GLY A 266 2.03 -2.77 17.99
C GLY A 266 1.81 -2.18 19.39
N ALA A 267 1.86 -0.87 19.52
CA ALA A 267 1.55 -0.19 20.78
C ALA A 267 0.05 -0.01 21.01
N GLN A 268 -0.31 0.13 22.29
CA GLN A 268 -1.68 0.33 22.76
C GLN A 268 -1.69 1.33 23.91
N MET A 269 -2.77 2.09 24.04
CA MET A 269 -3.06 2.90 25.22
C MET A 269 -4.46 2.57 25.75
N LEU A 270 -4.57 2.50 27.07
CA LEU A 270 -5.84 2.37 27.78
C LEU A 270 -5.95 3.54 28.74
N VAL A 271 -6.90 4.43 28.49
CA VAL A 271 -7.08 5.65 29.28
C VAL A 271 -8.54 5.83 29.67
N SER A 272 -8.80 6.46 30.81
CA SER A 272 -10.14 6.76 31.32
C SER A 272 -10.23 8.21 31.76
N THR A 273 -11.41 8.79 31.58
CA THR A 273 -11.83 9.98 32.34
C THR A 273 -11.77 9.73 33.84
N TYR A 274 -11.53 10.78 34.62
CA TYR A 274 -11.30 10.73 36.06
C TYR A 274 -12.03 11.85 36.81
N ASP A 275 -12.35 11.62 38.08
CA ASP A 275 -12.94 12.61 38.98
C ASP A 275 -11.86 13.44 39.72
N LEU A 276 -12.28 14.34 40.61
CA LEU A 276 -11.36 15.15 41.41
C LEU A 276 -10.49 14.32 42.39
N SER A 277 -10.88 13.09 42.70
CA SER A 277 -10.04 12.18 43.50
C SER A 277 -9.05 11.41 42.64
N GLY A 278 -9.06 11.61 41.31
CA GLY A 278 -8.26 10.88 40.34
C GLY A 278 -8.78 9.48 40.05
N ASN A 279 -9.99 9.16 40.49
CA ASN A 279 -10.59 7.85 40.26
C ASN A 279 -11.23 7.80 38.87
N PRO A 280 -11.08 6.68 38.13
CA PRO A 280 -11.76 6.49 36.85
C PRO A 280 -13.28 6.64 36.98
N THR A 281 -13.90 7.44 36.10
CA THR A 281 -15.37 7.65 36.10
C THR A 281 -16.11 6.72 35.12
N GLY A 282 -15.39 5.85 34.41
CA GLY A 282 -15.94 4.85 33.49
C GLY A 282 -15.99 5.30 32.03
N GLY A 283 -15.68 6.55 31.70
CA GLY A 283 -15.50 6.99 30.32
C GLY A 283 -14.14 6.56 29.77
N VAL A 284 -14.06 5.34 29.26
CA VAL A 284 -12.83 4.69 28.77
C VAL A 284 -12.60 4.96 27.28
N ALA A 285 -11.32 5.07 26.90
CA ALA A 285 -10.88 5.05 25.51
C ALA A 285 -9.78 4.00 25.31
N TYR A 286 -9.94 3.21 24.25
CA TYR A 286 -8.96 2.23 23.79
C TYR A 286 -8.27 2.77 22.54
N LEU A 287 -6.95 2.93 22.60
CA LEU A 287 -6.14 3.44 21.51
C LEU A 287 -5.20 2.33 21.05
N SER A 288 -5.07 2.14 19.74
CA SER A 288 -4.16 1.14 19.18
C SER A 288 -3.40 1.68 17.98
N LEU A 289 -2.10 1.44 17.96
CA LEU A 289 -1.24 1.82 16.86
C LEU A 289 -1.70 1.09 15.59
N VAL A 290 -1.76 1.82 14.48
CA VAL A 290 -1.89 1.22 13.16
C VAL A 290 -0.49 0.77 12.76
N ARG A 291 -0.29 -0.55 12.75
CA ARG A 291 0.97 -1.16 12.32
C ARG A 291 1.34 -0.67 10.91
N PRO A 292 2.61 -0.33 10.62
CA PRO A 292 3.05 0.01 9.28
C PRO A 292 2.52 -0.98 8.23
N TYR A 293 1.90 -0.47 7.17
CA TYR A 293 1.26 -1.33 6.17
C TYR A 293 2.27 -2.30 5.54
N ALA A 294 3.49 -1.82 5.26
CA ALA A 294 4.56 -2.63 4.70
C ALA A 294 4.96 -3.81 5.61
N GLU A 295 4.99 -3.64 6.93
CA GLU A 295 5.24 -4.75 7.86
C GLU A 295 4.13 -5.80 7.82
N THR A 296 2.88 -5.36 7.65
CA THR A 296 1.75 -6.30 7.53
C THR A 296 1.86 -7.12 6.23
N LEU A 297 2.23 -6.48 5.13
CA LEU A 297 2.50 -7.16 3.86
C LEU A 297 3.65 -8.18 3.98
N GLN A 298 4.77 -7.78 4.60
CA GLN A 298 5.91 -8.66 4.85
C GLN A 298 5.53 -9.87 5.71
N ALA A 299 4.73 -9.66 6.77
CA ALA A 299 4.23 -10.73 7.62
C ALA A 299 3.30 -11.71 6.89
N GLN A 300 2.73 -11.32 5.74
CA GLN A 300 1.93 -12.16 4.86
C GLN A 300 2.70 -12.65 3.62
N ASN A 301 4.03 -12.46 3.58
CA ASN A 301 4.89 -12.77 2.44
C ASN A 301 4.48 -12.06 1.13
N SER A 302 3.76 -10.95 1.19
CA SER A 302 3.43 -10.12 0.03
C SER A 302 4.51 -9.08 -0.20
N ARG A 303 5.14 -9.10 -1.38
CA ARG A 303 6.24 -8.19 -1.75
C ARG A 303 5.84 -7.13 -2.76
N VAL A 304 4.82 -7.42 -3.55
CA VAL A 304 4.40 -6.64 -4.72
C VAL A 304 3.97 -5.22 -4.32
N GLY A 305 3.18 -5.12 -3.24
CA GLY A 305 2.60 -3.86 -2.79
C GLY A 305 3.47 -3.05 -1.81
N LEU A 306 4.73 -3.44 -1.54
CA LEU A 306 5.53 -2.80 -0.48
C LEU A 306 5.79 -1.31 -0.73
N GLY A 307 6.08 -0.92 -1.96
CA GLY A 307 6.28 0.50 -2.32
C GLY A 307 5.03 1.33 -2.09
N ALA A 308 3.86 0.82 -2.51
CA ALA A 308 2.58 1.46 -2.27
C ALA A 308 2.22 1.50 -0.78
N ALA A 309 2.51 0.42 -0.03
CA ALA A 309 2.24 0.32 1.39
C ALA A 309 3.01 1.34 2.22
N ASP A 310 4.31 1.49 1.97
CA ASP A 310 5.14 2.50 2.64
C ASP A 310 4.64 3.91 2.33
N MET A 311 4.34 4.16 1.05
CA MET A 311 3.88 5.45 0.58
C MET A 311 2.52 5.84 1.18
N LEU A 312 1.55 4.92 1.15
CA LEU A 312 0.23 5.14 1.75
C LEU A 312 0.34 5.35 3.26
N TYR A 313 1.17 4.58 3.96
CA TYR A 313 1.35 4.75 5.41
C TYR A 313 1.89 6.15 5.75
N ARG A 314 2.90 6.64 5.01
CA ARG A 314 3.43 8.00 5.16
C ARG A 314 2.37 9.06 4.88
N LEU A 315 1.64 8.95 3.76
CA LEU A 315 0.57 9.90 3.42
C LEU A 315 -0.52 9.91 4.49
N SER A 316 -0.82 8.75 5.07
CA SER A 316 -1.83 8.61 6.11
C SER A 316 -1.52 9.42 7.37
N ALA A 317 -0.24 9.77 7.59
CA ALA A 317 0.25 10.59 8.71
C ALA A 317 0.32 12.10 8.38
N THR A 318 -0.02 12.50 7.16
CA THR A 318 -0.08 13.92 6.74
C THR A 318 -1.53 14.44 6.82
N PRO A 319 -1.81 15.74 6.56
CA PRO A 319 -3.18 16.25 6.50
C PRO A 319 -4.14 15.48 5.59
N LEU A 320 -3.64 14.77 4.57
CA LEU A 320 -4.42 13.87 3.71
C LEU A 320 -5.05 12.69 4.47
N GLY A 321 -4.45 12.34 5.61
CA GLY A 321 -4.92 11.32 6.53
C GLY A 321 -6.25 11.64 7.20
N TRP A 322 -6.55 12.93 7.39
CA TRP A 322 -7.74 13.36 8.12
C TRP A 322 -8.57 14.45 7.42
N THR A 323 -8.13 14.91 6.26
CA THR A 323 -8.88 15.83 5.39
C THR A 323 -8.77 15.41 3.92
N GLY A 324 -9.72 15.86 3.11
CA GLY A 324 -9.72 15.61 1.66
C GLY A 324 -10.14 14.19 1.26
N SER A 325 -9.94 13.88 -0.01
CA SER A 325 -10.50 12.67 -0.64
C SER A 325 -9.90 11.34 -0.18
N MET A 326 -8.72 11.34 0.45
CA MET A 326 -8.06 10.11 0.90
C MET A 326 -8.40 9.72 2.34
N ALA A 327 -8.94 10.65 3.14
CA ALA A 327 -9.16 10.45 4.56
C ALA A 327 -10.04 9.22 4.87
N THR A 328 -11.14 9.04 4.12
CA THR A 328 -12.03 7.88 4.30
C THR A 328 -11.35 6.57 3.93
N GLY A 329 -10.48 6.57 2.91
CA GLY A 329 -9.70 5.40 2.54
C GLY A 329 -8.63 5.03 3.55
N PHE A 330 -7.98 6.02 4.17
CA PHE A 330 -7.08 5.72 5.29
C PHE A 330 -7.81 5.18 6.51
N THR A 331 -8.99 5.72 6.84
CA THR A 331 -9.84 5.12 7.89
C THR A 331 -10.20 3.67 7.57
N ALA A 332 -10.50 3.35 6.30
CA ALA A 332 -10.76 1.97 5.89
C ALA A 332 -9.51 1.09 6.01
N LEU A 333 -8.39 1.50 5.42
CA LEU A 333 -7.12 0.76 5.45
C LEU A 333 -6.62 0.52 6.88
N ASP A 334 -6.70 1.54 7.74
CA ASP A 334 -6.31 1.43 9.13
C ASP A 334 -7.13 0.34 9.82
N ASN A 335 -8.40 0.15 9.52
CA ASN A 335 -9.20 -0.89 10.18
C ASN A 335 -9.01 -2.30 9.60
N LEU A 336 -8.10 -2.49 8.64
CA LEU A 336 -7.77 -3.78 8.06
C LEU A 336 -6.50 -4.40 8.67
N GLY A 337 -6.42 -5.72 8.59
CA GLY A 337 -5.23 -6.49 8.96
C GLY A 337 -5.10 -7.76 8.10
N GLY A 338 -3.95 -8.43 8.18
CA GLY A 338 -3.69 -9.67 7.46
C GLY A 338 -3.95 -9.56 5.95
N SER A 339 -4.60 -10.57 5.37
CA SER A 339 -4.92 -10.62 3.94
C SER A 339 -5.86 -9.49 3.48
N GLY A 340 -6.76 -8.99 4.33
CA GLY A 340 -7.65 -7.88 3.98
C GLY A 340 -6.90 -6.60 3.64
N LEU A 341 -5.86 -6.27 4.43
CA LEU A 341 -4.99 -5.14 4.14
C LEU A 341 -4.12 -5.40 2.91
N VAL A 342 -3.54 -6.59 2.78
CA VAL A 342 -2.74 -6.98 1.61
C VAL A 342 -3.53 -6.78 0.31
N ASN A 343 -4.75 -7.31 0.26
CA ASN A 343 -5.61 -7.21 -0.92
C ASN A 343 -5.94 -5.74 -1.23
N SER A 344 -6.28 -4.96 -0.21
CA SER A 344 -6.64 -3.54 -0.37
C SER A 344 -5.47 -2.70 -0.86
N ILE A 345 -4.25 -2.95 -0.36
CA ILE A 345 -3.03 -2.30 -0.87
C ILE A 345 -2.75 -2.76 -2.31
N ASN A 346 -2.84 -4.05 -2.62
CA ASN A 346 -2.63 -4.55 -3.98
C ASN A 346 -3.66 -3.99 -4.98
N GLN A 347 -4.88 -3.70 -4.54
CA GLN A 347 -5.88 -3.00 -5.37
C GLN A 347 -5.45 -1.59 -5.76
N THR A 348 -4.53 -0.96 -5.01
CA THR A 348 -4.00 0.38 -5.31
C THR A 348 -2.85 0.41 -6.33
N LEU A 349 -2.37 -0.75 -6.78
CA LEU A 349 -1.28 -0.86 -7.74
C LEU A 349 -1.78 -0.62 -9.18
N PRO A 350 -0.90 -0.25 -10.14
CA PRO A 350 -1.25 -0.15 -11.55
C PRO A 350 -1.90 -1.42 -12.10
N VAL A 351 -2.74 -1.29 -13.14
CA VAL A 351 -3.53 -2.41 -13.70
C VAL A 351 -2.65 -3.61 -14.04
N LEU A 352 -3.15 -4.82 -13.76
CA LEU A 352 -2.41 -6.08 -13.90
C LEU A 352 -1.05 -6.07 -13.18
N THR A 353 -0.92 -5.36 -12.06
CA THR A 353 0.34 -5.23 -11.31
C THR A 353 1.47 -4.66 -12.19
N GLY A 354 1.12 -3.73 -13.08
CA GLY A 354 2.05 -3.14 -14.04
C GLY A 354 2.35 -4.00 -15.27
N ALA A 355 1.69 -5.15 -15.45
CA ALA A 355 1.87 -6.04 -16.60
C ALA A 355 1.12 -5.62 -17.87
N ALA A 356 0.43 -4.48 -17.87
CA ALA A 356 -0.39 -4.01 -18.99
C ALA A 356 0.33 -4.08 -20.35
N SER A 357 1.54 -3.51 -20.46
CA SER A 357 2.27 -3.50 -21.74
C SER A 357 2.71 -4.90 -22.18
N GLN A 358 3.12 -5.76 -21.25
CA GLN A 358 3.47 -7.15 -21.53
C GLN A 358 2.24 -7.95 -22.00
N ALA A 359 1.09 -7.75 -21.34
CA ALA A 359 -0.17 -8.41 -21.68
C ALA A 359 -0.71 -7.97 -23.04
N THR A 360 -0.70 -6.67 -23.34
CA THR A 360 -1.09 -6.13 -24.66
C THR A 360 -0.21 -6.64 -25.77
N TYR A 361 1.11 -6.74 -25.56
CA TYR A 361 1.99 -7.31 -26.59
C TYR A 361 1.74 -8.81 -26.79
N ALA A 362 1.49 -9.57 -25.72
CA ALA A 362 1.21 -11.01 -25.82
C ALA A 362 -0.03 -11.33 -26.67
N THR A 363 -1.06 -10.47 -26.67
CA THR A 363 -2.25 -10.66 -27.52
C THR A 363 -1.98 -10.37 -29.01
N GLN A 364 -1.02 -9.50 -29.34
CA GLN A 364 -0.60 -9.21 -30.72
C GLN A 364 0.09 -10.40 -31.40
N ARG A 365 0.63 -11.35 -30.65
CA ARG A 365 1.25 -12.57 -31.21
C ARG A 365 0.30 -13.39 -32.10
N ALA A 366 -1.01 -13.32 -31.88
CA ALA A 366 -1.98 -13.97 -32.76
C ALA A 366 -1.95 -13.40 -34.19
N PHE A 367 -1.73 -12.10 -34.34
CA PHE A 367 -1.58 -11.44 -35.65
C PHE A 367 -0.25 -11.82 -36.32
N GLN A 368 0.84 -11.85 -35.55
CA GLN A 368 2.16 -12.31 -36.02
C GLN A 368 2.12 -13.77 -36.49
N GLN A 369 1.39 -14.63 -35.78
CA GLN A 369 1.14 -16.01 -36.18
C GLN A 369 0.28 -16.12 -37.44
N ALA A 370 -0.66 -15.19 -37.68
CA ALA A 370 -1.44 -15.19 -38.92
C ALA A 370 -0.55 -14.97 -40.17
N MET A 371 0.44 -14.06 -40.06
CA MET A 371 1.47 -13.83 -41.09
C MET A 371 2.42 -15.01 -41.22
N THR A 372 2.94 -15.54 -40.11
CA THR A 372 3.82 -16.72 -40.12
C THR A 372 3.13 -17.94 -40.71
N GLY A 373 1.91 -18.23 -40.29
CA GLY A 373 1.09 -19.30 -40.85
C GLY A 373 0.79 -19.08 -42.33
N ARG A 374 0.60 -17.83 -42.77
CA ARG A 374 0.42 -17.52 -44.19
C ARG A 374 1.69 -17.82 -44.99
N LEU A 375 2.87 -17.51 -44.46
CA LEU A 375 4.15 -17.87 -45.07
C LEU A 375 4.37 -19.41 -45.08
N ASP A 376 3.75 -20.15 -44.16
CA ASP A 376 3.83 -21.62 -44.09
C ASP A 376 2.83 -22.36 -44.98
N GLU A 377 1.64 -21.82 -45.25
CA GLU A 377 0.66 -22.44 -46.18
C GLU A 377 1.19 -22.50 -47.61
N VAL A 378 2.07 -21.56 -47.95
CA VAL A 378 2.74 -21.47 -49.25
C VAL A 378 3.75 -22.60 -49.44
N PHE A 379 4.13 -23.26 -48.35
CA PHE A 379 5.30 -24.12 -48.26
C PHE A 379 5.12 -25.57 -48.76
N GLY A 380 4.01 -25.91 -49.44
CA GLY A 380 3.81 -27.33 -49.80
C GLY A 380 2.84 -27.65 -50.93
N LEU A 381 2.34 -26.68 -51.69
CA LEU A 381 1.16 -26.91 -52.54
C LEU A 381 1.35 -26.74 -54.04
N ASN A 382 2.38 -26.04 -54.51
CA ASN A 382 2.53 -25.76 -55.94
C ASN A 382 3.98 -25.96 -56.41
N GLY A 383 4.21 -27.07 -57.13
CA GLY A 383 5.39 -27.29 -57.97
C GLY A 383 5.39 -26.51 -59.28
N ALA A 384 4.52 -25.51 -59.44
CA ALA A 384 4.49 -24.64 -60.62
C ALA A 384 4.30 -23.19 -60.18
N ALA A 385 5.33 -22.37 -60.43
CA ALA A 385 5.32 -20.93 -60.20
C ALA A 385 4.47 -20.23 -61.26
N THR A 386 3.16 -20.19 -61.09
CA THR A 386 2.30 -19.20 -61.76
C THR A 386 2.34 -17.89 -60.97
N ARG A 387 2.17 -16.76 -61.66
CA ARG A 387 1.92 -15.44 -61.03
C ARG A 387 0.55 -15.50 -60.34
N GLU A 388 0.50 -16.10 -59.16
CA GLU A 388 -0.72 -16.17 -58.36
C GLU A 388 -0.84 -14.89 -57.52
N ARG A 389 -2.00 -14.24 -57.62
CA ARG A 389 -2.44 -13.18 -56.73
C ARG A 389 -3.49 -13.77 -55.81
N ASN A 390 -3.35 -13.51 -54.52
CA ASN A 390 -4.22 -14.11 -53.51
C ASN A 390 -4.82 -13.02 -52.64
N PHE A 391 -6.12 -13.12 -52.39
CA PHE A 391 -6.78 -12.45 -51.28
C PHE A 391 -7.08 -13.48 -50.20
N TRP A 392 -6.93 -13.12 -48.93
CA TRP A 392 -7.21 -14.01 -47.83
C TRP A 392 -7.80 -13.27 -46.62
N MET A 393 -8.57 -14.01 -45.85
CA MET A 393 -9.17 -13.55 -44.61
C MET A 393 -9.00 -14.63 -43.54
N LYS A 394 -8.63 -14.21 -42.33
CA LYS A 394 -8.45 -15.07 -41.17
C LYS A 394 -9.15 -14.48 -39.95
N PRO A 395 -10.18 -15.13 -39.36
CA PRO A 395 -10.54 -14.82 -37.99
C PRO A 395 -9.32 -15.02 -37.07
N LEU A 396 -9.13 -14.08 -36.16
CA LEU A 396 -8.18 -14.16 -35.06
C LEU A 396 -8.97 -14.52 -33.80
N GLY A 397 -8.56 -15.54 -33.07
CA GLY A 397 -9.22 -15.93 -31.84
C GLY A 397 -8.24 -16.66 -30.94
N GLY A 398 -8.29 -16.36 -29.65
CA GLY A 398 -7.41 -16.99 -28.70
C GLY A 398 -7.75 -16.71 -27.25
N THR A 399 -7.17 -17.56 -26.40
CA THR A 399 -7.13 -17.34 -24.97
C THR A 399 -5.68 -17.32 -24.52
N LEU A 400 -5.40 -16.49 -23.55
CA LEU A 400 -4.09 -16.34 -22.94
C LEU A 400 -4.29 -16.46 -21.44
N ARG A 401 -3.49 -17.29 -20.78
CA ARG A 401 -3.41 -17.34 -19.33
C ARG A 401 -1.96 -17.20 -18.93
N GLN A 402 -1.66 -16.25 -18.07
CA GLN A 402 -0.37 -16.07 -17.43
C GLN A 402 -0.57 -16.36 -15.95
N GLY A 403 0.09 -17.41 -15.43
CA GLY A 403 0.09 -17.73 -14.00
C GLY A 403 0.80 -16.69 -13.15
N SER A 404 0.68 -16.82 -11.82
CA SER A 404 1.48 -16.02 -10.89
C SER A 404 2.95 -16.44 -10.93
N VAL A 405 3.85 -15.50 -10.68
CA VAL A 405 5.30 -15.74 -10.62
C VAL A 405 5.86 -15.01 -9.41
N ASP A 406 6.57 -15.71 -8.52
CA ASP A 406 7.21 -15.15 -7.32
C ASP A 406 6.28 -14.27 -6.46
N GLY A 407 5.01 -14.66 -6.35
CA GLY A 407 3.97 -13.94 -5.59
C GLY A 407 3.38 -12.72 -6.31
N VAL A 408 3.79 -12.45 -7.57
CA VAL A 408 3.14 -11.48 -8.45
C VAL A 408 1.92 -12.12 -9.09
N PRO A 409 0.71 -11.53 -8.96
CA PRO A 409 -0.50 -12.05 -9.57
C PRO A 409 -0.40 -12.11 -11.10
N GLY A 410 -0.96 -13.19 -11.67
CA GLY A 410 -1.06 -13.37 -13.11
C GLY A 410 -2.27 -12.66 -13.73
N TYR A 411 -2.56 -12.99 -14.99
CA TYR A 411 -3.72 -12.49 -15.72
C TYR A 411 -4.25 -13.50 -16.73
N HIS A 412 -5.47 -13.29 -17.21
CA HIS A 412 -6.03 -14.02 -18.32
C HIS A 412 -6.60 -13.04 -19.36
N ALA A 413 -6.40 -13.35 -20.64
CA ALA A 413 -6.97 -12.60 -21.74
C ALA A 413 -7.80 -13.50 -22.64
N SER A 414 -8.89 -12.96 -23.14
CA SER A 414 -9.70 -13.58 -24.17
C SER A 414 -10.24 -12.52 -25.11
N GLY A 415 -10.42 -12.91 -26.37
CA GLY A 415 -10.90 -12.00 -27.38
C GLY A 415 -10.76 -12.57 -28.77
N GLY A 416 -11.01 -11.72 -29.75
CA GLY A 416 -11.00 -12.11 -31.14
C GLY A 416 -10.91 -10.92 -32.07
N GLY A 417 -10.85 -11.22 -33.35
CA GLY A 417 -10.66 -10.23 -34.39
C GLY A 417 -10.68 -10.85 -35.76
N ILE A 418 -10.27 -10.05 -36.73
CA ILE A 418 -10.20 -10.47 -38.12
C ILE A 418 -8.98 -9.84 -38.77
N ALA A 419 -8.25 -10.64 -39.54
CA ALA A 419 -7.17 -10.22 -40.39
C ALA A 419 -7.57 -10.40 -41.86
N VAL A 420 -7.28 -9.39 -42.67
CA VAL A 420 -7.52 -9.39 -44.11
C VAL A 420 -6.21 -9.03 -44.79
N GLY A 421 -5.79 -9.83 -45.76
CA GLY A 421 -4.53 -9.62 -46.44
C GLY A 421 -4.56 -10.02 -47.90
N ALA A 422 -3.52 -9.59 -48.60
CA ALA A 422 -3.28 -9.95 -49.98
C ALA A 422 -1.79 -10.20 -50.21
N ASP A 423 -1.48 -11.15 -51.08
CA ASP A 423 -0.11 -11.44 -51.48
C ASP A 423 -0.01 -11.83 -52.95
N ALA A 424 1.17 -11.62 -53.53
CA ALA A 424 1.47 -11.99 -54.90
C ALA A 424 2.90 -12.53 -55.03
N MET A 425 3.08 -13.43 -56.00
CA MET A 425 4.41 -13.80 -56.48
C MET A 425 4.96 -12.65 -57.34
N ILE A 426 5.97 -11.95 -56.84
CA ILE A 426 6.65 -10.85 -57.57
C ILE A 426 7.73 -11.38 -58.53
N SER A 427 8.22 -12.59 -58.28
CA SER A 427 9.05 -13.38 -59.20
C SER A 427 8.74 -14.87 -59.02
N THR A 428 9.43 -15.76 -59.75
CA THR A 428 9.32 -17.20 -59.53
C THR A 428 9.87 -17.67 -58.17
N ARG A 429 10.64 -16.80 -57.47
CA ARG A 429 11.30 -17.11 -56.19
C ARG A 429 10.86 -16.23 -55.04
N ALA A 430 10.10 -15.17 -55.30
CA ALA A 430 9.81 -14.13 -54.30
C ALA A 430 8.32 -13.87 -54.19
N ARG A 431 7.84 -13.78 -52.95
CA ARG A 431 6.48 -13.39 -52.58
C ARG A 431 6.52 -12.17 -51.68
N LEU A 432 5.57 -11.28 -51.90
CA LEU A 432 5.31 -10.15 -51.01
C LEU A 432 3.81 -10.06 -50.72
N GLY A 433 3.47 -9.73 -49.49
CA GLY A 433 2.10 -9.51 -49.06
C GLY A 433 1.97 -8.46 -47.98
N GLY A 434 0.74 -7.97 -47.84
CA GLY A 434 0.34 -7.05 -46.79
C GLY A 434 -0.92 -7.56 -46.09
N VAL A 435 -1.07 -7.18 -44.83
CA VAL A 435 -2.21 -7.55 -44.00
C VAL A 435 -2.61 -6.39 -43.10
N PHE A 436 -3.91 -6.24 -42.90
CA PHE A 436 -4.50 -5.41 -41.87
C PHE A 436 -5.35 -6.27 -40.94
N ALA A 437 -5.37 -5.96 -39.65
CA ALA A 437 -6.23 -6.63 -38.70
C ALA A 437 -6.82 -5.68 -37.66
N TYR A 438 -8.03 -6.02 -37.22
CA TYR A 438 -8.66 -5.46 -36.05
C TYR A 438 -8.90 -6.58 -35.04
N SER A 439 -8.64 -6.33 -33.76
CA SER A 439 -8.96 -7.27 -32.69
C SER A 439 -9.33 -6.56 -31.40
N HIS A 440 -10.31 -7.12 -30.69
CA HIS A 440 -10.68 -6.71 -29.34
C HIS A 440 -10.27 -7.79 -28.34
N GLN A 441 -9.63 -7.38 -27.24
CA GLN A 441 -9.19 -8.26 -26.17
C GLN A 441 -9.64 -7.73 -24.81
N SER A 442 -10.14 -8.63 -23.98
CA SER A 442 -10.45 -8.35 -22.58
C SER A 442 -9.45 -9.11 -21.72
N ILE A 443 -8.68 -8.37 -20.92
CA ILE A 443 -7.66 -8.89 -20.02
C ILE A 443 -8.09 -8.61 -18.58
N ALA A 444 -8.10 -9.62 -17.73
CA ALA A 444 -8.44 -9.49 -16.32
C ALA A 444 -7.35 -10.11 -15.43
N GLY A 445 -7.10 -9.47 -14.29
CA GLY A 445 -6.20 -10.01 -13.27
C GLY A 445 -6.69 -11.37 -12.76
N SER A 446 -5.77 -12.23 -12.35
CA SER A 446 -6.11 -13.59 -11.88
C SER A 446 -6.51 -13.66 -10.40
N GLU A 447 -6.44 -12.55 -9.66
CA GLU A 447 -6.83 -12.50 -8.25
C GLU A 447 -8.17 -11.78 -8.05
N ASP A 448 -9.20 -12.53 -7.69
CA ASP A 448 -10.55 -11.99 -7.45
C ASP A 448 -10.58 -10.97 -6.30
N ALA A 449 -9.67 -11.11 -5.32
CA ALA A 449 -9.53 -10.16 -4.22
C ALA A 449 -8.91 -8.82 -4.66
N VAL A 450 -8.36 -8.75 -5.87
CA VAL A 450 -7.74 -7.55 -6.46
C VAL A 450 -8.35 -7.29 -7.85
N PRO A 451 -9.66 -6.94 -7.93
CA PRO A 451 -10.35 -6.91 -9.21
C PRO A 451 -9.84 -5.78 -10.10
N ASN A 452 -9.31 -6.14 -11.27
CA ASN A 452 -8.85 -5.18 -12.27
C ASN A 452 -8.98 -5.75 -13.69
N ARG A 453 -9.18 -4.86 -14.66
CA ARG A 453 -9.43 -5.20 -16.07
C ARG A 453 -8.77 -4.19 -16.99
N LEU A 454 -8.31 -4.69 -18.13
CA LEU A 454 -7.78 -3.94 -19.26
C LEU A 454 -8.48 -4.42 -20.53
N ALA A 455 -9.21 -3.54 -21.20
CA ALA A 455 -9.75 -3.76 -22.54
C ALA A 455 -8.79 -3.15 -23.57
N VAL A 456 -8.56 -3.87 -24.67
CA VAL A 456 -7.62 -3.46 -25.72
C VAL A 456 -8.28 -3.61 -27.09
N ASP A 457 -8.41 -2.51 -27.80
CA ASP A 457 -8.78 -2.48 -29.21
C ASP A 457 -7.52 -2.23 -30.04
N SER A 458 -7.11 -3.23 -30.82
CA SER A 458 -5.86 -3.21 -31.59
C SER A 458 -6.12 -3.10 -33.08
N TYR A 459 -5.52 -2.09 -33.71
CA TYR A 459 -5.45 -1.89 -35.15
C TYR A 459 -4.03 -2.20 -35.62
N GLN A 460 -3.86 -3.27 -36.38
CA GLN A 460 -2.57 -3.82 -36.75
C GLN A 460 -2.40 -3.83 -38.25
N ALA A 461 -1.21 -3.49 -38.71
CA ALA A 461 -0.85 -3.54 -40.13
C ALA A 461 0.54 -4.14 -40.27
N GLY A 462 0.72 -5.00 -41.27
CA GLY A 462 1.96 -5.73 -41.47
C GLY A 462 2.27 -6.01 -42.92
N LEU A 463 3.56 -6.21 -43.17
CA LEU A 463 4.12 -6.68 -44.43
C LEU A 463 4.86 -7.99 -44.17
N TYR A 464 4.77 -8.91 -45.12
CA TYR A 464 5.47 -10.17 -45.04
C TYR A 464 5.96 -10.60 -46.42
N GLY A 465 7.04 -11.38 -46.44
CA GLY A 465 7.60 -11.88 -47.68
C GLY A 465 8.45 -13.13 -47.48
N ALA A 466 8.64 -13.86 -48.57
CA ALA A 466 9.52 -15.02 -48.62
C ALA A 466 10.32 -15.02 -49.92
N TYR A 467 11.56 -15.50 -49.83
CA TYR A 467 12.48 -15.65 -50.95
C TYR A 467 13.12 -17.04 -50.96
N ALA A 468 13.02 -17.75 -52.08
CA ALA A 468 13.67 -19.03 -52.29
C ALA A 468 15.12 -18.84 -52.77
N LEU A 469 16.09 -19.17 -51.92
CA LEU A 469 17.52 -19.07 -52.23
C LEU A 469 18.02 -20.20 -53.15
N GLY A 470 17.25 -21.29 -53.27
CA GLY A 470 17.62 -22.47 -54.06
C GLY A 470 17.96 -23.68 -53.17
N GLN A 471 18.04 -24.87 -53.79
CA GLN A 471 18.26 -26.14 -53.10
C GLN A 471 17.28 -26.38 -51.93
N GLY A 472 16.06 -25.86 -51.97
CA GLY A 472 15.09 -25.97 -50.87
C GLY A 472 15.34 -25.04 -49.68
N VAL A 473 16.33 -24.13 -49.71
CA VAL A 473 16.49 -23.10 -48.67
C VAL A 473 15.59 -21.92 -48.98
N GLN A 474 14.91 -21.39 -47.96
CA GLN A 474 14.13 -20.15 -48.06
C GLN A 474 14.38 -19.24 -46.87
N VAL A 475 14.25 -17.95 -47.12
CA VAL A 475 14.26 -16.89 -46.11
C VAL A 475 12.92 -16.18 -46.13
N ASP A 476 12.38 -15.87 -44.96
CA ASP A 476 11.17 -15.06 -44.81
C ASP A 476 11.37 -13.90 -43.86
N GLY A 477 10.57 -12.87 -44.03
CA GLY A 477 10.59 -11.66 -43.23
C GLY A 477 9.19 -11.17 -42.93
N GLN A 478 9.01 -10.56 -41.77
CA GLN A 478 7.78 -9.90 -41.34
C GLN A 478 8.14 -8.57 -40.67
N LEU A 479 7.31 -7.56 -40.92
CA LEU A 479 7.39 -6.24 -40.28
C LEU A 479 5.97 -5.76 -40.03
N ASP A 480 5.66 -5.39 -38.80
CA ASP A 480 4.34 -4.89 -38.43
C ASP A 480 4.36 -3.82 -37.34
N GLY A 481 3.24 -3.09 -37.28
CA GLY A 481 2.96 -2.10 -36.27
C GLY A 481 1.52 -2.20 -35.78
N ALA A 482 1.31 -1.79 -34.53
CA ALA A 482 0.03 -1.84 -33.85
C ALA A 482 -0.29 -0.51 -33.16
N LEU A 483 -1.49 0.00 -33.35
CA LEU A 483 -2.09 1.03 -32.52
C LEU A 483 -3.11 0.36 -31.61
N ASN A 484 -2.99 0.59 -30.30
CA ASN A 484 -3.86 -0.03 -29.31
C ASN A 484 -4.53 1.06 -28.49
N ASP A 485 -5.85 1.12 -28.53
CA ASP A 485 -6.65 1.90 -27.59
C ASP A 485 -6.89 1.02 -26.34
N ASN A 486 -6.39 1.47 -25.18
CA ASN A 486 -6.43 0.73 -23.93
C ASN A 486 -7.41 1.41 -22.97
N GLY A 487 -8.36 0.65 -22.44
CA GLY A 487 -9.26 1.08 -21.38
C GLY A 487 -9.04 0.26 -20.12
N GLU A 488 -8.50 0.87 -19.07
CA GLU A 488 -8.23 0.19 -17.80
C GLU A 488 -9.24 0.54 -16.70
N SER A 489 -9.38 -0.39 -15.76
CA SER A 489 -10.29 -0.27 -14.62
C SER A 489 -9.74 -1.06 -13.44
N ARG A 490 -9.57 -0.40 -12.30
CA ARG A 490 -9.20 -1.02 -11.01
C ARG A 490 -10.29 -0.75 -9.97
N SER A 491 -10.80 -1.81 -9.35
CA SER A 491 -11.78 -1.68 -8.27
C SER A 491 -11.07 -1.57 -6.92
N LEU A 492 -11.39 -0.53 -6.17
CA LEU A 492 -10.89 -0.25 -4.82
C LEU A 492 -12.02 -0.57 -3.84
N THR A 493 -12.21 -1.84 -3.54
CA THR A 493 -13.38 -2.33 -2.79
C THR A 493 -13.43 -1.81 -1.36
N PHE A 494 -12.26 -1.52 -0.76
CA PHE A 494 -12.16 -0.95 0.59
C PHE A 494 -12.73 0.47 0.73
N ILE A 495 -12.92 1.19 -0.38
CA ILE A 495 -13.58 2.51 -0.44
C ILE A 495 -14.80 2.53 -1.35
N ASN A 496 -15.25 1.37 -1.84
CA ASN A 496 -16.30 1.25 -2.86
C ASN A 496 -16.07 2.18 -4.07
N GLY A 497 -14.80 2.32 -4.47
CA GLY A 497 -14.34 3.23 -5.51
C GLY A 497 -13.81 2.48 -6.73
N LYS A 498 -13.66 3.21 -7.84
CA LYS A 498 -13.09 2.68 -9.08
C LYS A 498 -12.14 3.70 -9.70
N ALA A 499 -10.91 3.28 -9.94
CA ALA A 499 -9.94 4.04 -10.73
C ALA A 499 -10.00 3.54 -12.18
N GLY A 500 -9.86 4.44 -13.15
CA GLY A 500 -9.74 4.06 -14.55
C GLY A 500 -9.11 5.13 -15.41
N ALA A 501 -8.58 4.71 -16.55
CA ALA A 501 -7.95 5.56 -17.55
C ALA A 501 -8.18 5.01 -18.96
N GLY A 502 -8.12 5.89 -19.94
CA GLY A 502 -8.01 5.53 -21.36
C GLY A 502 -6.68 6.06 -21.91
N TYR A 503 -5.90 5.20 -22.58
CA TYR A 503 -4.62 5.60 -23.16
C TYR A 503 -4.28 4.80 -24.43
N ARG A 504 -3.42 5.38 -25.28
CA ARG A 504 -2.94 4.72 -26.51
C ARG A 504 -1.58 4.10 -26.31
N SER A 505 -1.35 2.90 -26.82
CA SER A 505 -0.03 2.28 -26.87
C SER A 505 0.35 1.86 -28.28
N TYR A 506 1.65 1.87 -28.55
CA TYR A 506 2.23 1.70 -29.88
C TYR A 506 3.11 0.46 -29.90
N GLY A 507 2.77 -0.51 -30.75
CA GLY A 507 3.49 -1.75 -30.94
C GLY A 507 4.27 -1.76 -32.24
N GLY A 508 5.38 -2.48 -32.26
CA GLY A 508 6.15 -2.77 -33.45
C GLY A 508 6.84 -4.12 -33.33
N HIS A 509 6.94 -4.82 -34.45
CA HIS A 509 7.61 -6.10 -34.53
C HIS A 509 8.32 -6.27 -35.86
N ALA A 510 9.51 -6.87 -35.83
CA ALA A 510 10.27 -7.26 -37.00
C ALA A 510 10.85 -8.65 -36.77
N GLY A 511 10.70 -9.54 -37.74
CA GLY A 511 11.24 -10.88 -37.63
C GLY A 511 11.73 -11.44 -38.95
N VAL A 512 12.77 -12.26 -38.87
CA VAL A 512 13.40 -12.93 -40.01
C VAL A 512 13.58 -14.41 -39.72
N GLY A 513 13.22 -15.25 -40.69
CA GLY A 513 13.31 -16.70 -40.61
C GLY A 513 14.13 -17.28 -41.74
N VAL A 514 14.85 -18.36 -41.46
CA VAL A 514 15.46 -19.23 -42.46
C VAL A 514 15.01 -20.66 -42.23
N ARG A 515 14.78 -21.39 -43.32
CA ARG A 515 14.36 -22.80 -43.25
C ARG A 515 14.82 -23.59 -44.46
N LYS A 516 14.95 -24.90 -44.27
CA LYS A 516 15.37 -25.85 -45.31
C LYS A 516 14.27 -26.87 -45.55
N LEU A 517 13.68 -26.87 -46.74
CA LEU A 517 12.76 -27.91 -47.20
C LEU A 517 13.51 -29.22 -47.45
N MET A 518 13.05 -30.28 -46.78
CA MET A 518 13.58 -31.64 -46.90
C MET A 518 12.43 -32.60 -47.21
N PRO A 519 12.24 -32.98 -48.49
CA PRO A 519 11.32 -34.06 -48.86
C PRO A 519 11.88 -35.37 -48.33
N ILE A 520 11.23 -35.94 -47.30
CA ILE A 520 11.67 -37.21 -46.68
C ILE A 520 11.06 -38.40 -47.42
N LYS A 521 9.81 -38.24 -47.87
CA LYS A 521 9.04 -39.21 -48.68
C LYS A 521 8.18 -38.43 -49.70
N PRO A 522 7.62 -39.08 -50.73
CA PRO A 522 6.78 -38.40 -51.73
C PRO A 522 5.64 -37.57 -51.14
N ASP A 523 5.10 -38.00 -50.01
CA ASP A 523 3.98 -37.34 -49.32
C ASP A 523 4.39 -36.56 -48.07
N LEU A 524 5.67 -36.60 -47.66
CA LEU A 524 6.14 -35.99 -46.41
C LEU A 524 7.31 -35.04 -46.66
N THR A 525 7.09 -33.77 -46.33
CA THR A 525 8.14 -32.75 -46.28
C THR A 525 8.34 -32.30 -44.85
N VAL A 526 9.60 -32.16 -44.45
CA VAL A 526 10.02 -31.61 -43.15
C VAL A 526 10.87 -30.37 -43.40
N ALA A 527 10.76 -29.38 -42.53
CA ALA A 527 11.50 -28.14 -42.63
C ALA A 527 12.05 -27.70 -41.27
N PRO A 528 13.31 -28.03 -40.93
CA PRO A 528 14.01 -27.35 -39.85
C PRO A 528 14.11 -25.85 -40.15
N SER A 529 13.96 -25.04 -39.12
CA SER A 529 13.88 -23.59 -39.19
C SER A 529 14.56 -22.91 -38.02
N LEU A 530 15.06 -21.70 -38.28
CA LEU A 530 15.57 -20.79 -37.27
C LEU A 530 14.95 -19.41 -37.54
N ARG A 531 14.45 -18.75 -36.50
CA ARG A 531 13.81 -17.43 -36.60
C ARG A 531 14.27 -16.51 -35.49
N LEU A 532 14.49 -15.24 -35.83
CA LEU A 532 14.77 -14.18 -34.89
C LEU A 532 13.65 -13.14 -34.97
N ASP A 533 13.02 -12.85 -33.83
CA ASP A 533 11.92 -11.89 -33.70
C ASP A 533 12.28 -10.81 -32.68
N TYR A 534 12.22 -9.54 -33.08
CA TYR A 534 12.29 -8.39 -32.19
C TYR A 534 10.91 -7.75 -32.06
N GLY A 535 10.47 -7.56 -30.83
CA GLY A 535 9.17 -6.99 -30.50
C GLY A 535 9.28 -5.86 -29.49
N GLN A 536 8.46 -4.83 -29.66
CA GLN A 536 8.39 -3.72 -28.70
C GLN A 536 6.96 -3.20 -28.58
N LEU A 537 6.57 -2.84 -27.35
CA LEU A 537 5.37 -2.06 -27.08
C LEU A 537 5.72 -0.87 -26.18
N ARG A 538 5.31 0.34 -26.57
CA ARG A 538 5.45 1.56 -25.76
C ARG A 538 4.08 2.07 -25.35
N SER A 539 3.91 2.24 -24.04
CA SER A 539 2.75 2.89 -23.42
C SER A 539 3.22 4.24 -22.85
N PRO A 540 2.75 5.39 -23.34
CA PRO A 540 3.00 6.70 -22.74
C PRO A 540 2.49 6.78 -21.30
N ALA A 541 2.94 7.80 -20.57
CA ALA A 541 2.40 8.10 -19.24
C ALA A 541 0.91 8.47 -19.34
N TYR A 542 0.15 8.13 -18.30
CA TYR A 542 -1.29 8.41 -18.23
C TYR A 542 -1.71 8.71 -16.79
N GLN A 543 -2.91 9.29 -16.64
CA GLN A 543 -3.50 9.61 -15.35
C GLN A 543 -4.85 8.92 -15.25
N GLU A 544 -5.08 8.28 -14.11
CA GLU A 544 -6.36 7.70 -13.75
C GLU A 544 -7.29 8.75 -13.13
N GLY A 545 -8.59 8.50 -13.22
CA GLY A 545 -9.62 9.21 -12.48
C GLY A 545 -10.61 8.27 -11.79
N GLY A 546 -11.53 8.85 -11.01
CA GLY A 546 -12.66 8.14 -10.40
C GLY A 546 -12.44 7.67 -8.95
N ALA A 547 -11.19 7.56 -8.49
CA ALA A 547 -10.85 7.09 -7.14
C ALA A 547 -10.33 8.20 -6.19
N GLY A 548 -10.58 9.47 -6.52
CA GLY A 548 -10.01 10.60 -5.78
C GLY A 548 -8.49 10.48 -5.69
N GLY A 549 -7.93 10.73 -4.50
CA GLY A 549 -6.49 10.64 -4.28
C GLY A 549 -5.87 9.24 -4.41
N PHE A 550 -6.68 8.17 -4.48
CA PHE A 550 -6.22 6.79 -4.76
C PHE A 550 -6.12 6.46 -6.25
N SER A 551 -6.50 7.39 -7.14
CA SER A 551 -6.15 7.32 -8.56
C SER A 551 -4.62 7.46 -8.70
N LEU A 552 -4.05 6.96 -9.80
CA LEU A 552 -2.62 6.99 -10.05
C LEU A 552 -2.24 7.93 -11.20
N ASN A 553 -1.10 8.58 -11.03
CA ASN A 553 -0.29 9.08 -12.13
C ASN A 553 0.72 7.99 -12.48
N VAL A 554 0.59 7.38 -13.66
CA VAL A 554 1.41 6.24 -14.09
C VAL A 554 2.41 6.71 -15.14
N ASP A 555 3.69 6.42 -14.91
CA ASP A 555 4.77 6.78 -15.85
C ASP A 555 4.69 5.96 -17.13
N SER A 556 5.41 6.41 -18.17
CA SER A 556 5.50 5.64 -19.41
C SER A 556 6.23 4.31 -19.21
N GLN A 557 5.80 3.28 -19.93
CA GLN A 557 6.38 1.94 -19.89
C GLN A 557 6.79 1.48 -21.29
N ILE A 558 7.88 0.73 -21.38
CA ILE A 558 8.29 0.05 -22.61
C ILE A 558 8.51 -1.43 -22.29
N TYR A 559 7.83 -2.30 -23.04
CA TYR A 559 8.08 -3.74 -23.06
C TYR A 559 8.87 -4.10 -24.33
N ARG A 560 9.84 -5.02 -24.23
CA ARG A 560 10.66 -5.49 -25.35
C ARG A 560 10.91 -6.99 -25.24
N GLU A 561 11.04 -7.64 -26.38
CA GLU A 561 11.53 -9.01 -26.49
C GLU A 561 12.42 -9.18 -27.71
N LEU A 562 13.39 -10.10 -27.61
CA LEU A 562 14.22 -10.55 -28.72
C LEU A 562 14.35 -12.06 -28.63
N THR A 563 13.52 -12.75 -29.42
CA THR A 563 13.34 -14.20 -29.33
C THR A 563 14.04 -14.89 -30.48
N LEU A 564 14.98 -15.79 -30.16
CA LEU A 564 15.55 -16.74 -31.12
C LEU A 564 14.79 -18.06 -31.00
N THR A 565 14.15 -18.49 -32.09
CA THR A 565 13.33 -19.71 -32.14
C THR A 565 13.95 -20.73 -33.08
N ALA A 566 14.30 -21.90 -32.57
CA ALA A 566 14.59 -23.08 -33.37
C ALA A 566 13.31 -23.91 -33.49
N GLY A 567 12.96 -24.34 -34.71
CA GLY A 567 11.71 -25.07 -34.94
C GLY A 567 11.78 -26.10 -36.04
N LEU A 568 10.82 -27.03 -36.03
CA LEU A 568 10.66 -28.09 -37.00
C LEU A 568 9.22 -28.07 -37.52
N LYS A 569 9.06 -27.83 -38.81
CA LYS A 569 7.76 -27.86 -39.49
C LYS A 569 7.62 -29.12 -40.32
N SER A 570 6.40 -29.60 -40.51
CA SER A 570 6.09 -30.76 -41.34
C SER A 570 4.82 -30.54 -42.15
N ALA A 571 4.77 -31.16 -43.32
CA ALA A 571 3.59 -31.22 -44.17
C ALA A 571 3.46 -32.64 -44.74
N TYR A 572 2.36 -33.30 -44.42
CA TYR A 572 2.04 -34.66 -44.85
C TYR A 572 0.77 -34.66 -45.71
N ARG A 573 0.85 -35.16 -46.94
CA ARG A 573 -0.30 -35.27 -47.85
C ARG A 573 -1.13 -36.48 -47.47
N ILE A 574 -2.26 -36.25 -46.80
CA ILE A 574 -3.16 -37.33 -46.34
C ILE A 574 -4.14 -37.78 -47.43
N ALA A 575 -4.48 -36.90 -48.36
CA ALA A 575 -5.30 -37.20 -49.52
C ALA A 575 -4.92 -36.27 -50.69
N LYS A 576 -5.47 -36.51 -51.87
CA LYS A 576 -5.34 -35.59 -53.00
C LYS A 576 -5.81 -34.21 -52.53
N GLN A 577 -4.92 -33.21 -52.62
CA GLN A 577 -5.20 -31.81 -52.25
C GLN A 577 -5.41 -31.54 -50.75
N VAL A 578 -5.21 -32.52 -49.86
CA VAL A 578 -5.38 -32.34 -48.40
C VAL A 578 -4.08 -32.66 -47.66
N TYR A 579 -3.65 -31.73 -46.81
CA TYR A 579 -2.37 -31.76 -46.12
C TYR A 579 -2.56 -31.55 -44.62
N LEU A 580 -1.94 -32.43 -43.84
CA LEU A 580 -1.74 -32.28 -42.41
C LEU A 580 -0.41 -31.57 -42.17
N THR A 581 -0.43 -30.47 -41.42
CA THR A 581 0.74 -29.68 -41.06
C THR A 581 1.04 -29.77 -39.57
N GLY A 582 2.31 -29.81 -39.21
CA GLY A 582 2.79 -29.75 -37.84
C GLY A 582 3.91 -28.71 -37.69
N ASP A 583 3.99 -28.10 -36.52
CA ASP A 583 5.02 -27.12 -36.16
C ASP A 583 5.38 -27.32 -34.69
N VAL A 584 6.67 -27.42 -34.38
CA VAL A 584 7.19 -27.46 -33.01
C VAL A 584 8.36 -26.49 -32.92
N GLY A 585 8.42 -25.69 -31.87
CA GLY A 585 9.43 -24.66 -31.68
C GLY A 585 9.88 -24.49 -30.24
N ILE A 586 11.15 -24.13 -30.08
CA ILE A 586 11.77 -23.74 -28.82
C ILE A 586 12.41 -22.37 -29.03
N GLY A 587 11.90 -21.38 -28.30
CA GLY A 587 12.33 -19.99 -28.33
C GLY A 587 13.08 -19.57 -27.06
N TYR A 588 14.05 -18.67 -27.21
CA TYR A 588 14.76 -18.03 -26.10
C TYR A 588 14.73 -16.50 -26.24
N ASN A 589 14.07 -15.80 -25.30
CA ASN A 589 14.03 -14.35 -25.21
C ASN A 589 15.27 -13.80 -24.50
N THR A 590 16.16 -13.17 -25.26
CA THR A 590 17.42 -12.59 -24.77
C THR A 590 17.23 -11.24 -24.05
N LEU A 591 16.09 -10.56 -24.26
CA LEU A 591 15.74 -9.29 -23.61
C LEU A 591 14.77 -9.49 -22.43
N ASN A 592 14.81 -10.65 -21.78
CA ASN A 592 13.94 -10.98 -20.66
C ASN A 592 14.35 -10.25 -19.37
N GLN A 593 13.83 -9.04 -19.18
CA GLN A 593 14.00 -8.27 -17.95
C GLN A 593 12.70 -8.27 -17.14
N GLY A 594 12.82 -8.29 -15.81
CA GLY A 594 11.69 -8.13 -14.91
C GLY A 594 10.98 -6.80 -15.17
N LEU A 595 9.66 -6.85 -15.32
CA LEU A 595 8.89 -5.66 -15.63
C LEU A 595 8.78 -4.75 -14.41
N GLN A 596 8.96 -3.44 -14.61
CA GLN A 596 8.76 -2.44 -13.57
C GLN A 596 7.91 -1.30 -14.10
N ILE A 597 7.13 -0.69 -13.22
CA ILE A 597 6.36 0.52 -13.51
C ILE A 597 6.43 1.46 -12.31
N LYS A 598 6.62 2.75 -12.59
CA LYS A 598 6.62 3.80 -11.58
C LYS A 598 5.27 4.51 -11.60
N SER A 599 4.72 4.78 -10.42
CA SER A 599 3.45 5.47 -10.26
C SER A 599 3.44 6.31 -9.00
N ALA A 600 2.64 7.37 -8.98
CA ALA A 600 2.36 8.18 -7.78
C ALA A 600 0.86 8.24 -7.54
N PHE A 601 0.44 8.36 -6.28
CA PHE A 601 -0.95 8.64 -5.95
C PHE A 601 -1.33 10.05 -6.40
N ALA A 602 -2.49 10.20 -7.04
CA ALA A 602 -3.02 11.50 -7.46
C ALA A 602 -3.27 12.43 -6.26
N GLY A 603 -3.51 11.86 -5.07
CA GLY A 603 -3.65 12.61 -3.83
C GLY A 603 -2.34 13.22 -3.31
N GLY A 604 -1.19 12.78 -3.83
CA GLY A 604 0.10 13.41 -3.60
C GLY A 604 1.21 12.45 -3.15
N GLY A 605 2.34 13.08 -2.84
CA GLY A 605 3.56 12.43 -2.37
C GLY A 605 4.45 11.82 -3.47
N GLU A 606 5.53 11.15 -3.05
CA GLU A 606 6.52 10.58 -3.95
C GLU A 606 6.00 9.37 -4.74
N ALA A 607 6.66 9.12 -5.87
CA ALA A 607 6.36 7.98 -6.71
C ALA A 607 7.00 6.70 -6.16
N PHE A 608 6.29 5.58 -6.29
CA PHE A 608 6.74 4.24 -5.91
C PHE A 608 6.87 3.35 -7.15
N VAL A 609 7.64 2.27 -7.01
CA VAL A 609 7.85 1.26 -8.07
C VAL A 609 7.05 0.01 -7.76
N THR A 610 6.31 -0.48 -8.75
CA THR A 610 5.67 -1.79 -8.74
C THR A 610 6.46 -2.74 -9.61
N ASN A 611 6.92 -3.86 -9.04
CA ASN A 611 7.59 -4.93 -9.77
C ASN A 611 6.52 -5.90 -10.32
N GLY A 612 6.45 -6.00 -11.64
CA GLY A 612 5.55 -6.90 -12.35
C GLY A 612 6.15 -8.30 -12.56
N LEU A 613 5.58 -9.03 -13.51
CA LEU A 613 5.93 -10.43 -13.78
C LEU A 613 7.33 -10.55 -14.44
N ALA A 614 8.21 -11.31 -13.80
CA ALA A 614 9.47 -11.74 -14.37
C ALA A 614 9.28 -13.11 -15.06
N LEU A 615 8.97 -13.09 -16.36
CA LEU A 615 8.65 -14.32 -17.09
C LEU A 615 9.89 -15.17 -17.39
N SER A 616 9.68 -16.44 -17.73
CA SER A 616 10.74 -17.31 -18.23
C SER A 616 11.18 -16.86 -19.62
N PRO A 617 12.51 -16.83 -19.90
CA PRO A 617 13.00 -16.53 -21.24
C PRO A 617 12.69 -17.65 -22.24
N TRP A 618 12.39 -18.87 -21.77
CA TRP A 618 12.10 -20.01 -22.63
C TRP A 618 10.63 -20.08 -23.02
N ILE A 619 10.38 -20.19 -24.33
CA ILE A 619 9.04 -20.30 -24.92
C ILE A 619 8.98 -21.60 -25.71
N TYR A 620 7.98 -22.43 -25.46
CA TYR A 620 7.73 -23.66 -26.19
C TYR A 620 6.46 -23.49 -27.01
N SER A 621 6.51 -23.80 -28.30
CA SER A 621 5.35 -23.69 -29.17
C SER A 621 5.11 -24.98 -29.93
N THR A 622 3.83 -25.31 -30.14
CA THR A 622 3.41 -26.37 -31.04
C THR A 622 2.17 -25.95 -31.79
N ALA A 623 2.01 -26.38 -33.04
CA ALA A 623 0.78 -26.21 -33.78
C ALA A 623 0.50 -27.40 -34.69
N LEU A 624 -0.79 -27.65 -34.89
CA LEU A 624 -1.29 -28.61 -35.87
C LEU A 624 -2.26 -27.88 -36.78
N GLY A 625 -2.28 -28.25 -38.06
CA GLY A 625 -3.22 -27.68 -39.01
C GLY A 625 -3.59 -28.63 -40.13
N LEU A 626 -4.74 -28.39 -40.74
CA LEU A 626 -5.26 -29.10 -41.89
C LEU A 626 -5.50 -28.09 -43.00
N ALA A 627 -4.97 -28.35 -44.19
CA ALA A 627 -5.14 -27.48 -45.36
C ALA A 627 -5.69 -28.28 -46.55
N ALA A 628 -6.75 -27.78 -47.17
CA ALA A 628 -7.30 -28.28 -48.42
C ALA A 628 -7.07 -27.23 -49.52
N ALA A 629 -6.38 -27.62 -50.59
CA ALA A 629 -6.00 -26.71 -51.67
C ALA A 629 -6.30 -27.33 -53.03
N ASP A 630 -7.41 -26.88 -53.65
CA ASP A 630 -7.93 -27.45 -54.89
C ASP A 630 -7.14 -27.03 -56.14
N GLY A 631 -6.29 -26.01 -55.98
CA GLY A 631 -5.48 -25.43 -57.05
C GLY A 631 -6.26 -24.57 -58.05
N LYS A 632 -7.59 -24.47 -57.94
CA LYS A 632 -8.50 -23.93 -58.96
C LYS A 632 -9.34 -22.73 -58.51
N GLY A 633 -9.42 -22.41 -57.22
CA GLY A 633 -10.04 -21.15 -56.80
C GLY A 633 -10.10 -20.89 -55.29
N LEU A 634 -10.23 -21.94 -54.47
CA LEU A 634 -10.44 -21.80 -53.03
C LEU A 634 -9.51 -22.73 -52.25
N ASP A 635 -8.68 -22.15 -51.37
CA ASP A 635 -7.92 -22.92 -50.38
C ASP A 635 -8.52 -22.67 -48.99
N LEU A 636 -8.78 -23.74 -48.24
CA LEU A 636 -9.29 -23.72 -46.86
C LEU A 636 -8.22 -24.26 -45.90
N GLY A 637 -7.97 -23.57 -44.80
CA GLY A 637 -7.05 -24.03 -43.76
C GLY A 637 -7.62 -23.87 -42.36
N ILE A 638 -7.33 -24.81 -41.47
CA ILE A 638 -7.60 -24.70 -40.04
C ILE A 638 -6.30 -25.00 -39.31
N ARG A 639 -5.89 -24.15 -38.36
CA ARG A 639 -4.70 -24.32 -37.54
C ARG A 639 -5.05 -24.06 -36.08
N TYR A 640 -4.56 -24.93 -35.21
CA TYR A 640 -4.61 -24.78 -33.76
C TYR A 640 -3.18 -24.74 -33.22
N GLY A 641 -2.86 -23.68 -32.48
CA GLY A 641 -1.54 -23.43 -31.93
C GLY A 641 -1.59 -23.26 -30.42
N VAL A 642 -0.53 -23.73 -29.77
CA VAL A 642 -0.28 -23.58 -28.34
C VAL A 642 1.13 -23.03 -28.15
N ALA A 643 1.28 -22.03 -27.29
CA ALA A 643 2.57 -21.57 -26.79
C ALA A 643 2.56 -21.52 -25.26
N ALA A 644 3.66 -21.92 -24.64
CA ALA A 644 3.78 -21.99 -23.20
C ALA A 644 5.17 -21.59 -22.70
N THR A 645 5.26 -21.15 -21.46
CA THR A 645 6.52 -20.90 -20.76
C THR A 645 6.55 -21.65 -19.43
N SER A 646 7.74 -21.90 -18.88
CA SER A 646 7.87 -22.50 -17.54
C SER A 646 7.38 -21.58 -16.42
N SER A 647 7.20 -20.28 -16.70
CA SER A 647 6.62 -19.29 -15.79
C SER A 647 5.09 -19.22 -15.88
N GLY A 648 4.43 -20.25 -16.42
CA GLY A 648 2.97 -20.38 -16.39
C GLY A 648 2.21 -19.61 -17.47
N LEU A 649 2.87 -19.14 -18.54
CA LEU A 649 2.17 -18.68 -19.73
C LEU A 649 1.58 -19.90 -20.46
N LEU A 650 0.32 -19.80 -20.86
CA LEU A 650 -0.36 -20.70 -21.79
C LEU A 650 -1.20 -19.86 -22.75
N GLN A 651 -0.78 -19.83 -24.00
CA GLN A 651 -1.48 -19.18 -25.10
C GLN A 651 -2.06 -20.23 -26.01
N GLN A 652 -3.34 -20.10 -26.34
CA GLN A 652 -4.02 -20.96 -27.31
C GLN A 652 -4.63 -20.08 -28.39
N SER A 653 -4.40 -20.44 -29.65
CA SER A 653 -4.88 -19.69 -30.81
C SER A 653 -5.51 -20.64 -31.82
N GLY A 654 -6.71 -20.29 -32.29
CA GLY A 654 -7.36 -20.94 -33.42
C GLY A 654 -7.38 -20.00 -34.62
N LEU A 655 -6.90 -20.49 -35.77
CA LEU A 655 -6.93 -19.75 -37.03
C LEU A 655 -7.66 -20.58 -38.07
N ALA A 656 -8.70 -20.01 -38.68
CA ALA A 656 -9.28 -20.51 -39.91
C ALA A 656 -8.87 -19.60 -41.06
N VAL A 657 -8.70 -20.14 -42.26
CA VAL A 657 -8.22 -19.40 -43.42
C VAL A 657 -9.12 -19.67 -44.60
N LEU A 658 -9.63 -18.59 -45.18
CA LEU A 658 -10.27 -18.59 -46.48
C LEU A 658 -9.37 -17.84 -47.45
N LYS A 659 -8.89 -18.51 -48.49
CA LYS A 659 -8.04 -17.90 -49.53
C LYS A 659 -8.73 -18.03 -50.88
N ILE A 660 -8.82 -16.91 -51.59
CA ILE A 660 -9.37 -16.81 -52.92
C ILE A 660 -8.22 -16.47 -53.88
N LYS A 661 -8.03 -17.29 -54.91
CA LYS A 661 -7.07 -17.01 -55.98
C LYS A 661 -7.73 -16.08 -57.01
N LEU A 662 -7.02 -15.00 -57.37
CA LEU A 662 -7.47 -13.98 -58.33
C LEU A 662 -6.84 -14.21 -59.71
#